data_AF-A0A3P2AMX7-F1
#
_entry.id   AF-A0A3P2AMX7-F1
#
_cell.length_a   1.000
_cell.length_b   1.000
_cell.length_c   1.000
_cell.angle_alpha   90.00
_cell.angle_beta   90.00
_cell.angle_gamma   90.00
#
_symmetry.space_group_name_H-M   'P 1'
#
loop_
_entity.id
_entity.type
_entity.pdbx_description
1 polymer ?
#
loop_
_entity_poly.entity_id
_entity_poly.type
_entity_poly.pdbx_seq_one_letter_code
_entity_poly.pdbx_strand_id
1 'polypeptide(L)'
;MKKNQLTSIVFSILLAICCILSITAFFSQAEISDRENRRLQVFPELTSENYLNGSFFKNLESYVYDHFPQRDKILEMVAVYDKLKGIQPEIMALEKGNNMNLVNQPADSEPAKDHNPEMPTIIEEKPLPQQTPDYSEYKTQTQNLSIMAVKDTLMELYHFDEHIIAAYASALNQLAEKMPDHIRMYSLIAPTQIGLTDEQYRDFSDPQNKAIEYIYSQLHQRYQTIDAFTPLYQQKAEYLYFRSDHHWTQLGAYQAAVAFAETAKLDFPAIDQYEKHSFHNFLGYLYHNNQVDKVAQNPDRIDAYILPAKEDMVKHYIYQDDSSADVENISDKNDSDNKKDYEIISFLHPLINLNIDTKSVNYGIFLGGDFPMTVYENPVPGSNRNLMVIKDSYANAFVPWLTDSFDKIIVIDPRFFKENIYELAVKEEITDFMVLDYIMATGLEGFIDYLDKIARHPAVSVPTSEISFAAGGAVSHSPQTNAVTETNPDWLTGENTATEPKTDQPVGENIVFPESRPDRPIGENSVTEFKPNWLTGKNTITSESQSGQLPGEKPGEVKNPEDRAEAVKVSPDFSEFKTQWRGLFILPTEDSILELFHFNEKKVADYIKAVNQFAGKMPEQVRLYSLLVPTQVGLREEMYRDYSDPQGKAIGYIYSQLNSRYQGIKAFPVMYAHRQEYLFFRSDHHWTQLGAYYAAKAFAKQADFAIRPLSDYQLSSKKGFLGYLYGRKKTKAVAENPDNVELYTYTGEEPQIVNYSYQEDGTITSARQFVINAKGSAANYRLFLGGDFPLAIYSAEKPVNGRCLMIVKDSYSNALVPWLTPYFDKIVLVDPRHYRGNIYHLARQEKITDFMVVNYIIVSELEGYIALLHRLGSAMP
;
A
#
# COMPACT_ATOMS: atom_id res chain seq x y z
N MET A 1 13.78 -3.86 53.20
CA MET A 1 13.39 -5.19 52.66
C MET A 1 14.62 -6.09 52.62
N LYS A 2 14.47 -7.41 52.80
CA LYS A 2 15.55 -8.38 52.52
C LYS A 2 15.76 -8.46 51.00
N LYS A 3 16.99 -8.74 50.54
CA LYS A 3 17.38 -8.72 49.10
C LYS A 3 16.37 -9.49 48.22
N ASN A 4 16.01 -10.70 48.65
CA ASN A 4 15.06 -11.59 47.97
C ASN A 4 13.66 -10.96 47.79
N GLN A 5 13.17 -10.16 48.75
CA GLN A 5 11.86 -9.49 48.63
C GLN A 5 11.87 -8.41 47.54
N LEU A 6 12.99 -7.72 47.36
CA LEU A 6 13.15 -6.75 46.27
C LEU A 6 13.18 -7.49 44.92
N THR A 7 13.93 -8.60 44.83
CA THR A 7 13.96 -9.44 43.62
C THR A 7 12.57 -9.97 43.26
N SER A 8 11.80 -10.49 44.23
CA SER A 8 10.43 -10.95 43.99
C SER A 8 9.51 -9.83 43.49
N ILE A 9 9.58 -8.63 44.08
CA ILE A 9 8.75 -7.48 43.66
C ILE A 9 9.14 -7.02 42.25
N VAL A 10 10.43 -6.92 41.93
CA VAL A 10 10.89 -6.58 40.57
C VAL A 10 10.45 -7.63 39.55
N PHE A 11 10.55 -8.92 39.88
CA PHE A 11 10.07 -10.01 39.03
C PHE A 11 8.55 -9.96 38.82
N SER A 12 7.75 -9.74 39.87
CA SER A 12 6.30 -9.59 39.74
C SER A 12 5.90 -8.36 38.91
N ILE A 13 6.65 -7.25 38.99
CA ILE A 13 6.43 -6.07 38.15
C ILE A 13 6.76 -6.37 36.68
N LEU A 14 7.88 -7.04 36.40
CA LEU A 14 8.23 -7.47 35.05
C LEU A 14 7.19 -8.44 34.47
N LEU A 15 6.74 -9.43 35.25
CA LEU A 15 5.70 -10.37 34.84
C LEU A 15 4.39 -9.66 34.53
N ALA A 16 3.97 -8.69 35.38
CA ALA A 16 2.79 -7.88 35.13
C ALA A 16 2.91 -7.02 33.85
N ILE A 17 4.09 -6.45 33.58
CA ILE A 17 4.36 -5.70 32.34
C ILE A 17 4.26 -6.63 31.12
N CYS A 18 4.86 -7.82 31.17
CA CYS A 18 4.74 -8.80 30.09
C CYS A 18 3.28 -9.22 29.85
N CYS A 19 2.52 -9.52 30.91
CA CYS A 19 1.09 -9.82 30.78
C CYS A 19 0.31 -8.65 30.16
N ILE A 20 0.57 -7.40 30.55
CA ILE A 20 -0.08 -6.22 29.97
C ILE A 20 0.28 -6.07 28.49
N LEU A 21 1.54 -6.30 28.10
CA LEU A 21 2.00 -6.22 26.72
C LEU A 21 1.36 -7.30 25.84
N SER A 22 1.33 -8.55 26.30
CA SER A 22 0.61 -9.64 25.62
C SER A 22 -0.90 -9.38 25.54
N ILE A 23 -1.52 -8.81 26.58
CA ILE A 23 -2.93 -8.37 26.53
C ILE A 23 -3.14 -7.32 25.43
N THR A 24 -2.19 -6.40 25.23
CA THR A 24 -2.31 -5.38 24.17
C THR A 24 -2.10 -5.91 22.74
N ALA A 25 -1.63 -7.15 22.54
CA ALA A 25 -1.65 -7.76 21.20
C ALA A 25 -3.11 -7.97 20.71
N PHE A 26 -4.02 -8.37 21.60
CA PHE A 26 -5.46 -8.53 21.32
C PHE A 26 -6.21 -7.22 21.03
N PHE A 27 -5.52 -6.07 21.05
CA PHE A 27 -6.06 -4.77 20.61
C PHE A 27 -5.39 -4.24 19.34
N SER A 28 -4.47 -4.99 18.72
CA SER A 28 -3.86 -4.63 17.45
C SER A 28 -4.80 -4.94 16.28
N GLN A 29 -5.17 -3.90 15.55
CA GLN A 29 -6.01 -3.95 14.34
C GLN A 29 -5.15 -3.95 13.05
N ALA A 30 -3.90 -4.45 13.13
CA ALA A 30 -3.03 -4.59 11.97
C ALA A 30 -3.33 -5.93 11.28
N GLU A 31 -3.71 -5.90 10.00
CA GLU A 31 -3.97 -7.12 9.23
C GLU A 31 -2.80 -7.53 8.34
N ILE A 32 -1.89 -6.62 8.01
CA ILE A 32 -0.77 -6.82 7.08
C ILE A 32 0.50 -6.23 7.71
N SER A 33 1.63 -6.91 7.49
CA SER A 33 2.95 -6.41 7.87
C SER A 33 3.54 -5.52 6.78
N ASP A 34 3.68 -4.21 7.03
CA ASP A 34 4.43 -3.25 6.17
C ASP A 34 5.89 -3.71 5.91
N ARG A 35 6.46 -4.61 6.76
CA ARG A 35 7.84 -5.13 6.69
C ARG A 35 7.96 -6.47 5.98
N GLU A 36 7.01 -7.37 6.23
CA GLU A 36 7.07 -8.78 5.79
C GLU A 36 6.13 -9.05 4.59
N ASN A 37 5.39 -8.03 4.14
CA ASN A 37 4.43 -8.03 3.03
C ASN A 37 3.42 -9.19 3.01
N ARG A 38 3.12 -9.75 4.18
CA ARG A 38 2.16 -10.84 4.40
C ARG A 38 1.02 -10.39 5.31
N ARG A 39 -0.10 -11.11 5.27
CA ARG A 39 -1.14 -11.03 6.31
C ARG A 39 -0.54 -11.45 7.65
N LEU A 40 -0.87 -10.72 8.71
CA LEU A 40 -0.58 -11.12 10.09
C LEU A 40 -1.54 -12.23 10.51
N GLN A 41 -1.11 -13.11 11.41
CA GLN A 41 -1.90 -14.21 11.93
C GLN A 41 -3.20 -13.67 12.55
N VAL A 42 -4.37 -14.09 12.05
CA VAL A 42 -5.68 -13.76 12.65
C VAL A 42 -5.92 -14.52 13.95
N PHE A 43 -6.78 -13.99 14.83
CA PHE A 43 -7.08 -14.60 16.13
C PHE A 43 -7.68 -16.01 15.91
N PRO A 44 -7.14 -17.07 16.54
CA PRO A 44 -7.58 -18.44 16.26
C PRO A 44 -8.93 -18.78 16.86
N GLU A 45 -9.74 -19.53 16.13
CA GLU A 45 -11.01 -20.05 16.63
C GLU A 45 -10.80 -21.19 17.64
N LEU A 46 -11.49 -21.07 18.79
CA LEU A 46 -11.49 -22.07 19.85
C LEU A 46 -12.51 -23.18 19.55
N THR A 47 -12.11 -24.16 18.77
CA THR A 47 -12.87 -25.40 18.55
C THR A 47 -12.34 -26.54 19.43
N SER A 48 -13.18 -27.54 19.72
CA SER A 48 -12.79 -28.74 20.47
C SER A 48 -11.62 -29.49 19.82
N GLU A 49 -11.56 -29.47 18.48
CA GLU A 49 -10.48 -30.09 17.71
C GLU A 49 -9.18 -29.30 17.83
N ASN A 50 -9.22 -27.98 17.56
CA ASN A 50 -8.05 -27.10 17.63
C ASN A 50 -7.45 -27.02 19.04
N TYR A 51 -8.28 -27.15 20.07
CA TYR A 51 -7.84 -27.22 21.46
C TYR A 51 -7.14 -28.55 21.79
N LEU A 52 -7.69 -29.69 21.34
CA LEU A 52 -7.16 -31.02 21.65
C LEU A 52 -5.91 -31.38 20.82
N ASN A 53 -5.80 -30.89 19.58
CA ASN A 53 -4.60 -31.05 18.75
C ASN A 53 -3.53 -29.98 18.99
N GLY A 54 -3.81 -28.99 19.85
CA GLY A 54 -2.87 -27.92 20.23
C GLY A 54 -2.69 -26.78 19.22
N SER A 55 -3.29 -26.87 18.02
CA SER A 55 -3.14 -25.85 16.98
C SER A 55 -3.70 -24.49 17.39
N PHE A 56 -4.75 -24.46 18.24
CA PHE A 56 -5.25 -23.23 18.87
C PHE A 56 -4.13 -22.46 19.59
N PHE A 57 -3.29 -23.16 20.36
CA PHE A 57 -2.21 -22.52 21.12
C PHE A 57 -1.04 -22.09 20.23
N LYS A 58 -0.63 -22.90 19.24
CA LYS A 58 0.38 -22.52 18.24
C LYS A 58 -0.04 -21.24 17.49
N ASN A 59 -1.29 -21.19 17.03
CA ASN A 59 -1.83 -20.04 16.30
C ASN A 59 -2.06 -18.83 17.23
N LEU A 60 -2.35 -19.04 18.52
CA LEU A 60 -2.51 -17.96 19.52
C LEU A 60 -1.15 -17.35 19.89
N GLU A 61 -0.09 -18.15 19.96
CA GLU A 61 1.28 -17.67 20.13
C GLU A 61 1.73 -16.86 18.90
N SER A 62 1.50 -17.39 17.68
CA SER A 62 1.73 -16.65 16.44
C SER A 62 0.91 -15.35 16.36
N TYR A 63 -0.35 -15.34 16.79
CA TYR A 63 -1.17 -14.13 16.90
C TYR A 63 -0.54 -13.11 17.86
N VAL A 64 -0.23 -13.52 19.09
CA VAL A 64 0.34 -12.62 20.12
C VAL A 64 1.71 -12.09 19.72
N TYR A 65 2.49 -12.86 18.95
CA TYR A 65 3.77 -12.45 18.38
C TYR A 65 3.60 -11.44 17.23
N ASP A 66 2.80 -11.76 16.21
CA ASP A 66 2.55 -10.90 15.05
C ASP A 66 1.91 -9.56 15.45
N HIS A 67 0.98 -9.61 16.40
CA HIS A 67 0.26 -8.44 16.92
C HIS A 67 0.99 -7.76 18.10
N PHE A 68 2.21 -8.19 18.46
CA PHE A 68 2.91 -7.67 19.64
C PHE A 68 3.19 -6.16 19.51
N PRO A 69 2.83 -5.33 20.52
CA PRO A 69 2.93 -3.89 20.40
C PRO A 69 4.37 -3.44 20.11
N GLN A 70 4.57 -2.79 18.96
CA GLN A 70 5.88 -2.29 18.52
C GLN A 70 6.91 -3.42 18.28
N ARG A 71 6.48 -4.64 17.93
CA ARG A 71 7.33 -5.81 17.58
C ARG A 71 8.62 -5.41 16.86
N ASP A 72 8.52 -4.70 15.74
CA ASP A 72 9.69 -4.33 14.93
C ASP A 72 10.69 -3.46 15.67
N LYS A 73 10.21 -2.51 16.48
CA LYS A 73 11.05 -1.64 17.31
C LYS A 73 11.64 -2.38 18.50
N ILE A 74 10.97 -3.42 18.98
CA ILE A 74 11.51 -4.31 20.01
C ILE A 74 12.59 -5.21 19.40
N LEU A 75 12.41 -5.69 18.16
CA LEU A 75 13.46 -6.41 17.41
C LEU A 75 14.65 -5.49 17.07
N GLU A 76 14.42 -4.24 16.67
CA GLU A 76 15.47 -3.21 16.51
C GLU A 76 16.19 -2.94 17.84
N MET A 77 15.46 -2.76 18.94
CA MET A 77 16.05 -2.51 20.26
C MET A 77 16.78 -3.73 20.83
N VAL A 78 16.32 -4.95 20.53
CA VAL A 78 17.02 -6.20 20.83
C VAL A 78 18.30 -6.28 20.01
N ALA A 79 18.26 -6.07 18.69
CA ALA A 79 19.45 -6.03 17.85
C ALA A 79 20.47 -4.96 18.30
N VAL A 80 20.02 -3.79 18.74
CA VAL A 80 20.89 -2.73 19.31
C VAL A 80 21.44 -3.11 20.70
N TYR A 81 20.63 -3.75 21.55
CA TYR A 81 21.04 -4.22 22.89
C TYR A 81 22.02 -5.38 22.83
N ASP A 82 21.82 -6.30 21.88
CA ASP A 82 22.72 -7.42 21.60
C ASP A 82 24.03 -6.88 21.00
N LYS A 83 23.96 -5.96 20.02
CA LYS A 83 25.11 -5.19 19.50
C LYS A 83 25.87 -4.42 20.60
N LEU A 84 25.20 -3.99 21.66
CA LEU A 84 25.82 -3.39 22.86
C LEU A 84 26.36 -4.42 23.88
N LYS A 85 25.98 -5.68 23.78
CA LYS A 85 26.44 -6.80 24.62
C LYS A 85 27.53 -7.66 23.97
N GLY A 86 27.78 -7.52 22.67
CA GLY A 86 28.60 -8.44 21.91
C GLY A 86 27.89 -9.77 21.59
N ILE A 87 26.60 -9.87 21.87
CA ILE A 87 25.74 -10.89 21.29
C ILE A 87 25.42 -10.39 19.88
N GLN A 88 25.61 -11.20 18.86
CA GLN A 88 24.98 -10.97 17.57
C GLN A 88 24.19 -12.25 17.23
N PRO A 89 23.15 -12.18 16.39
CA PRO A 89 22.74 -13.38 15.65
C PRO A 89 23.99 -13.94 14.94
N GLU A 90 24.10 -15.26 14.83
CA GLU A 90 25.28 -15.93 14.25
C GLU A 90 25.32 -15.77 12.71
N ILE A 91 25.39 -14.53 12.24
CA ILE A 91 25.60 -14.19 10.83
C ILE A 91 27.10 -14.32 10.55
N MET A 92 27.49 -15.40 9.89
CA MET A 92 28.87 -15.60 9.49
C MET A 92 29.23 -14.63 8.36
N ALA A 93 30.34 -13.91 8.51
CA ALA A 93 30.82 -12.93 7.53
C ALA A 93 32.17 -13.37 6.95
N LEU A 94 32.24 -13.51 5.62
CA LEU A 94 33.45 -14.00 4.94
C LEU A 94 34.11 -12.92 4.06
N GLU A 95 35.20 -12.34 4.58
CA GLU A 95 36.03 -11.36 3.87
C GLU A 95 37.34 -11.97 3.34
N LYS A 96 37.23 -12.62 2.16
CA LYS A 96 38.32 -12.99 1.24
C LYS A 96 39.60 -13.64 1.85
N GLY A 97 39.68 -14.97 1.71
CA GLY A 97 40.95 -15.69 1.63
C GLY A 97 41.30 -16.52 2.87
N ASN A 98 40.70 -17.71 2.96
CA ASN A 98 40.98 -18.85 3.86
C ASN A 98 41.10 -18.59 5.38
N ASN A 99 41.01 -17.34 5.85
CA ASN A 99 41.01 -16.99 7.27
C ASN A 99 39.59 -16.69 7.73
N MET A 100 38.98 -17.61 8.47
CA MET A 100 37.71 -17.38 9.15
C MET A 100 37.88 -16.30 10.23
N ASN A 101 37.04 -15.27 10.21
CA ASN A 101 36.91 -14.33 11.31
C ASN A 101 35.43 -14.16 11.67
N LEU A 102 35.07 -14.46 12.91
CA LEU A 102 33.81 -14.00 13.48
C LEU A 102 33.90 -12.48 13.65
N VAL A 103 32.82 -11.75 13.35
CA VAL A 103 32.79 -10.27 13.39
C VAL A 103 33.11 -9.72 14.79
N ASN A 104 32.94 -10.53 15.83
CA ASN A 104 33.46 -10.27 17.17
C ASN A 104 34.29 -11.46 17.67
N GLN A 105 35.62 -11.33 17.64
CA GLN A 105 36.46 -11.97 18.65
C GLN A 105 36.95 -10.90 19.64
N PRO A 106 37.04 -11.18 20.95
CA PRO A 106 37.86 -10.39 21.84
C PRO A 106 39.34 -10.49 21.41
N ALA A 107 40.14 -9.48 21.69
CA ALA A 107 41.58 -9.53 21.44
C ALA A 107 42.24 -10.70 22.21
N ASP A 108 43.39 -11.15 21.70
CA ASP A 108 44.27 -12.20 22.21
C ASP A 108 43.88 -13.66 21.90
N SER A 109 44.00 -14.05 20.61
CA SER A 109 44.37 -15.43 20.22
C SER A 109 45.31 -15.43 19.00
N GLU A 110 46.25 -16.39 18.94
CA GLU A 110 47.32 -16.45 17.92
C GLU A 110 46.92 -17.26 16.65
N PRO A 111 47.49 -16.96 15.47
CA PRO A 111 47.06 -17.53 14.20
C PRO A 111 47.59 -18.96 13.92
N ALA A 112 46.70 -19.81 13.40
CA ALA A 112 47.05 -21.08 12.75
C ALA A 112 47.51 -20.87 11.28
N LYS A 113 48.03 -21.91 10.62
CA LYS A 113 48.87 -21.76 9.42
C LYS A 113 48.20 -22.10 8.08
N ASP A 114 48.60 -21.30 7.11
CA ASP A 114 48.50 -21.41 5.64
C ASP A 114 48.70 -22.83 5.07
N HIS A 115 47.75 -23.26 4.23
CA HIS A 115 47.90 -24.32 3.21
C HIS A 115 47.16 -23.92 1.92
N ASN A 116 47.79 -24.24 0.78
CA ASN A 116 47.46 -23.73 -0.55
C ASN A 116 46.86 -24.85 -1.45
N PRO A 117 45.84 -24.58 -2.29
CA PRO A 117 45.10 -25.63 -3.00
C PRO A 117 45.75 -26.09 -4.32
N GLU A 118 45.47 -27.34 -4.70
CA GLU A 118 45.66 -27.86 -6.07
C GLU A 118 44.29 -28.19 -6.70
N MET A 119 44.11 -27.89 -7.99
CA MET A 119 42.90 -28.26 -8.75
C MET A 119 43.11 -29.53 -9.58
N PRO A 120 42.06 -30.33 -9.79
CA PRO A 120 41.95 -31.20 -10.96
C PRO A 120 40.68 -30.93 -11.80
N THR A 121 40.91 -30.37 -12.99
CA THR A 121 40.35 -30.70 -14.32
C THR A 121 38.87 -31.11 -14.49
N ILE A 122 38.22 -30.46 -15.48
CA ILE A 122 36.92 -30.79 -16.09
C ILE A 122 36.84 -32.25 -16.60
N ILE A 123 35.65 -32.86 -16.49
CA ILE A 123 35.23 -34.06 -17.24
C ILE A 123 33.85 -33.80 -17.88
N GLU A 124 33.63 -34.31 -19.09
CA GLU A 124 32.41 -34.14 -19.89
C GLU A 124 31.21 -34.96 -19.37
N GLU A 125 29.99 -34.52 -19.71
CA GLU A 125 28.74 -35.19 -19.33
C GLU A 125 28.53 -36.56 -20.00
N LYS A 126 27.82 -37.43 -19.29
CA LYS A 126 27.03 -38.51 -19.89
C LYS A 126 25.82 -38.83 -19.00
N PRO A 127 24.60 -38.93 -19.54
CA PRO A 127 23.42 -39.23 -18.73
C PRO A 127 23.47 -40.65 -18.17
N LEU A 128 23.12 -40.78 -16.89
CA LEU A 128 23.04 -42.03 -16.13
C LEU A 128 21.68 -42.12 -15.40
N PRO A 129 21.25 -43.31 -14.94
CA PRO A 129 19.83 -43.60 -14.76
C PRO A 129 19.23 -43.11 -13.43
N GLN A 130 17.91 -43.26 -13.30
CA GLN A 130 17.16 -43.14 -12.05
C GLN A 130 17.64 -44.14 -10.97
N GLN A 131 18.69 -43.76 -10.25
CA GLN A 131 18.87 -44.12 -8.84
C GLN A 131 18.51 -42.88 -8.03
N THR A 132 17.84 -43.05 -6.89
CA THR A 132 17.59 -41.96 -5.94
C THR A 132 18.93 -41.37 -5.51
N PRO A 133 19.17 -40.05 -5.59
CA PRO A 133 20.43 -39.46 -5.14
C PRO A 133 20.66 -39.76 -3.65
N ASP A 134 21.81 -40.33 -3.29
CA ASP A 134 22.19 -40.52 -1.90
C ASP A 134 22.58 -39.16 -1.30
N TYR A 135 21.68 -38.56 -0.53
CA TYR A 135 21.94 -37.27 0.11
C TYR A 135 22.75 -37.38 1.40
N SER A 136 23.01 -38.59 1.90
CA SER A 136 23.63 -38.79 3.22
C SER A 136 25.06 -38.28 3.31
N GLU A 137 25.76 -38.16 2.17
CA GLU A 137 27.13 -37.62 2.06
C GLU A 137 27.22 -36.09 2.05
N TYR A 138 26.11 -35.35 1.96
CA TYR A 138 26.11 -33.89 1.75
C TYR A 138 25.69 -33.04 2.96
N LYS A 139 25.49 -33.63 4.14
CA LYS A 139 25.00 -32.89 5.32
C LYS A 139 26.07 -31.97 5.91
N THR A 140 25.80 -30.67 5.91
CA THR A 140 26.68 -29.64 6.50
C THR A 140 26.81 -29.73 8.02
N GLN A 141 27.91 -29.20 8.56
CA GLN A 141 28.19 -29.21 10.00
C GLN A 141 27.57 -28.02 10.75
N THR A 142 26.89 -27.10 10.05
CA THR A 142 26.43 -25.81 10.58
C THR A 142 24.92 -25.62 10.52
N GLN A 143 24.13 -26.68 10.74
CA GLN A 143 22.64 -26.66 10.67
C GLN A 143 21.93 -25.65 11.60
N ASN A 144 22.67 -24.92 12.46
CA ASN A 144 22.17 -23.84 13.29
C ASN A 144 22.18 -22.46 12.59
N LEU A 145 22.83 -22.33 11.43
CA LEU A 145 23.02 -21.05 10.73
C LEU A 145 22.02 -20.90 9.58
N SER A 146 21.16 -19.89 9.62
CA SER A 146 20.16 -19.67 8.56
C SER A 146 20.58 -18.66 7.48
N ILE A 147 21.50 -17.75 7.78
CA ILE A 147 21.89 -16.63 6.88
C ILE A 147 23.39 -16.35 6.97
N MET A 148 24.04 -16.15 5.82
CA MET A 148 25.43 -15.72 5.69
C MET A 148 25.53 -14.32 5.05
N ALA A 149 26.50 -13.52 5.49
CA ALA A 149 26.85 -12.24 4.88
C ALA A 149 28.14 -12.34 4.05
N VAL A 150 28.02 -12.25 2.73
CA VAL A 150 29.14 -12.30 1.78
C VAL A 150 29.32 -10.93 1.14
N LYS A 151 30.33 -10.17 1.59
CA LYS A 151 30.63 -8.80 1.11
C LYS A 151 29.45 -7.83 1.32
N ASP A 152 28.69 -7.56 0.27
CA ASP A 152 27.51 -6.69 0.16
C ASP A 152 26.23 -7.50 -0.15
N THR A 153 26.26 -8.81 0.10
CA THR A 153 25.19 -9.77 -0.21
C THR A 153 24.81 -10.58 1.03
N LEU A 154 23.50 -10.78 1.23
CA LEU A 154 22.95 -11.71 2.21
C LEU A 154 22.44 -12.96 1.48
N MET A 155 22.79 -14.13 1.99
CA MET A 155 22.41 -15.42 1.40
C MET A 155 21.74 -16.29 2.47
N GLU A 156 20.54 -16.78 2.19
CA GLU A 156 19.89 -17.82 3.00
C GLU A 156 20.63 -19.15 2.81
N LEU A 157 20.91 -19.84 3.91
CA LEU A 157 21.56 -21.16 3.93
C LEU A 157 20.50 -22.25 3.94
N TYR A 158 20.61 -23.20 3.02
CA TYR A 158 19.68 -24.32 2.90
C TYR A 158 20.21 -25.56 3.61
N HIS A 159 19.32 -26.23 4.35
CA HIS A 159 19.61 -27.51 4.99
C HIS A 159 18.53 -28.53 4.61
N PHE A 160 18.95 -29.73 4.23
CA PHE A 160 18.09 -30.80 3.76
C PHE A 160 17.58 -31.65 4.93
N ASP A 161 16.25 -31.71 5.09
CA ASP A 161 15.59 -32.69 5.94
C ASP A 161 14.70 -33.62 5.11
N GLU A 162 15.06 -34.91 5.13
CA GLU A 162 14.39 -35.96 4.36
C GLU A 162 12.93 -36.19 4.80
N HIS A 163 12.64 -36.01 6.09
CA HIS A 163 11.30 -36.22 6.64
C HIS A 163 10.36 -35.06 6.32
N ILE A 164 10.86 -33.81 6.36
CA ILE A 164 10.09 -32.63 5.96
C ILE A 164 9.85 -32.66 4.43
N ILE A 165 10.86 -33.01 3.65
CA ILE A 165 10.74 -33.16 2.18
C ILE A 165 9.73 -34.25 1.79
N ALA A 166 9.67 -35.37 2.51
CA ALA A 166 8.67 -36.41 2.28
C ALA A 166 7.24 -35.89 2.50
N ALA A 167 7.02 -34.97 3.46
CA ALA A 167 5.73 -34.32 3.66
C ALA A 167 5.36 -33.34 2.52
N TYR A 168 6.33 -32.53 2.06
CA TYR A 168 6.14 -31.67 0.88
C TYR A 168 5.77 -32.48 -0.37
N ALA A 169 6.54 -33.53 -0.69
CA ALA A 169 6.26 -34.41 -1.82
C ALA A 169 4.90 -35.12 -1.68
N SER A 170 4.49 -35.52 -0.46
CA SER A 170 3.18 -36.11 -0.20
C SER A 170 2.01 -35.15 -0.48
N ALA A 171 2.14 -33.86 -0.19
CA ALA A 171 1.13 -32.86 -0.52
C ALA A 171 0.99 -32.66 -2.05
N LEU A 172 2.11 -32.57 -2.78
CA LEU A 172 2.11 -32.49 -4.24
C LEU A 172 1.54 -33.76 -4.89
N ASN A 173 1.87 -34.94 -4.35
CA ASN A 173 1.38 -36.21 -4.89
C ASN A 173 -0.14 -36.34 -4.73
N GLN A 174 -0.71 -35.93 -3.58
CA GLN A 174 -2.16 -35.87 -3.39
C GLN A 174 -2.85 -34.90 -4.37
N LEU A 175 -2.23 -33.75 -4.71
CA LEU A 175 -2.73 -32.87 -5.78
C LEU A 175 -2.77 -33.61 -7.12
N ALA A 176 -1.71 -34.34 -7.47
CA ALA A 176 -1.62 -35.06 -8.75
C ALA A 176 -2.48 -36.34 -8.86
N GLU A 177 -2.87 -36.93 -7.74
CA GLU A 177 -3.84 -38.04 -7.68
C GLU A 177 -5.28 -37.56 -7.89
N LYS A 178 -5.60 -36.32 -7.50
CA LYS A 178 -6.98 -35.77 -7.49
C LYS A 178 -7.29 -34.79 -8.63
N MET A 179 -6.27 -34.17 -9.23
CA MET A 179 -6.44 -33.25 -10.37
C MET A 179 -7.01 -34.01 -11.59
N PRO A 180 -7.98 -33.47 -12.36
CA PRO A 180 -8.52 -34.15 -13.54
C PRO A 180 -7.44 -34.60 -14.54
N ASP A 181 -7.59 -35.80 -15.12
CA ASP A 181 -6.55 -36.46 -15.95
C ASP A 181 -6.09 -35.66 -17.17
N HIS A 182 -6.96 -34.80 -17.73
CA HIS A 182 -6.65 -34.00 -18.91
C HIS A 182 -5.70 -32.83 -18.62
N ILE A 183 -5.52 -32.47 -17.35
CA ILE A 183 -4.68 -31.34 -16.93
C ILE A 183 -3.21 -31.77 -16.93
N ARG A 184 -2.39 -31.04 -17.69
CA ARG A 184 -0.92 -31.19 -17.68
C ARG A 184 -0.38 -30.63 -16.38
N MET A 185 0.45 -31.40 -15.66
CA MET A 185 0.97 -30.98 -14.36
C MET A 185 2.47 -30.69 -14.42
N TYR A 186 2.88 -29.63 -13.72
CA TYR A 186 4.23 -29.10 -13.71
C TYR A 186 4.68 -28.80 -12.28
N SER A 187 5.96 -28.99 -11.99
CA SER A 187 6.57 -28.59 -10.71
C SER A 187 7.90 -27.89 -11.00
N LEU A 188 8.04 -26.68 -10.48
CA LEU A 188 9.23 -25.84 -10.61
C LEU A 188 9.67 -25.45 -9.20
N ILE A 189 10.83 -25.97 -8.79
CA ILE A 189 11.45 -25.61 -7.51
C ILE A 189 12.62 -24.66 -7.80
N ALA A 190 12.48 -23.40 -7.42
CA ALA A 190 13.50 -22.39 -7.65
C ALA A 190 14.62 -22.48 -6.59
N PRO A 191 15.91 -22.53 -6.98
CA PRO A 191 17.00 -22.40 -6.01
C PRO A 191 17.03 -20.99 -5.40
N THR A 192 17.71 -20.82 -4.27
CA THR A 192 18.12 -19.49 -3.78
C THR A 192 19.54 -19.18 -4.26
N GLN A 193 20.01 -17.93 -4.05
CA GLN A 193 21.30 -17.48 -4.56
C GLN A 193 22.49 -18.37 -4.11
N ILE A 194 22.45 -18.95 -2.90
CA ILE A 194 23.53 -19.81 -2.40
C ILE A 194 23.70 -21.08 -3.26
N GLY A 195 22.59 -21.64 -3.79
CA GLY A 195 22.61 -22.84 -4.61
C GLY A 195 23.34 -22.67 -5.94
N LEU A 196 23.52 -21.43 -6.41
CA LEU A 196 24.23 -21.12 -7.65
C LEU A 196 25.73 -20.85 -7.43
N THR A 197 26.18 -20.78 -6.18
CA THR A 197 27.59 -20.51 -5.85
C THR A 197 28.48 -21.73 -6.12
N ASP A 198 29.78 -21.48 -6.33
CA ASP A 198 30.78 -22.53 -6.44
C ASP A 198 31.08 -23.17 -5.07
N GLU A 199 31.91 -24.22 -5.03
CA GLU A 199 32.07 -25.10 -3.85
C GLU A 199 32.47 -24.43 -2.52
N GLN A 200 32.94 -23.19 -2.57
CA GLN A 200 33.40 -22.37 -1.44
C GLN A 200 32.42 -22.23 -0.26
N TYR A 201 31.13 -22.55 -0.43
CA TYR A 201 30.12 -22.50 0.65
C TYR A 201 29.46 -23.86 0.96
N ARG A 202 29.96 -24.98 0.42
CA ARG A 202 29.41 -26.34 0.65
C ARG A 202 29.53 -26.84 2.09
N ASP A 203 30.34 -26.21 2.94
CA ASP A 203 30.39 -26.49 4.38
C ASP A 203 29.23 -25.84 5.16
N PHE A 204 28.49 -24.90 4.54
CA PHE A 204 27.50 -24.03 5.19
C PHE A 204 26.07 -24.14 4.64
N SER A 205 25.91 -24.51 3.37
CA SER A 205 24.61 -24.82 2.78
C SER A 205 24.69 -26.15 2.03
N ASP A 206 23.69 -27.01 2.25
CA ASP A 206 23.55 -28.28 1.55
C ASP A 206 23.25 -28.02 0.05
N PRO A 207 23.70 -28.88 -0.89
CA PRO A 207 23.60 -28.66 -2.34
C PRO A 207 22.15 -28.69 -2.84
N GLN A 208 21.64 -27.53 -3.25
CA GLN A 208 20.25 -27.32 -3.65
C GLN A 208 19.87 -28.07 -4.95
N ASN A 209 20.75 -28.19 -5.93
CA ASN A 209 20.47 -29.00 -7.12
C ASN A 209 20.19 -30.46 -6.77
N LYS A 210 20.98 -31.05 -5.87
CA LYS A 210 20.76 -32.43 -5.40
C LYS A 210 19.52 -32.56 -4.53
N ALA A 211 19.12 -31.51 -3.83
CA ALA A 211 17.86 -31.48 -3.09
C ALA A 211 16.66 -31.45 -4.05
N ILE A 212 16.72 -30.60 -5.08
CA ILE A 212 15.71 -30.51 -6.15
C ILE A 212 15.61 -31.85 -6.91
N GLU A 213 16.73 -32.45 -7.31
CA GLU A 213 16.77 -33.79 -7.92
C GLU A 213 16.13 -34.86 -7.01
N TYR A 214 16.43 -34.84 -5.71
CA TYR A 214 15.82 -35.75 -4.73
C TYR A 214 14.30 -35.51 -4.61
N ILE A 215 13.85 -34.27 -4.41
CA ILE A 215 12.43 -33.93 -4.29
C ILE A 215 11.67 -34.38 -5.54
N TYR A 216 12.19 -34.07 -6.73
CA TYR A 216 11.63 -34.50 -8.01
C TYR A 216 11.58 -36.03 -8.17
N SER A 217 12.52 -36.78 -7.59
CA SER A 217 12.46 -38.25 -7.57
C SER A 217 11.31 -38.82 -6.71
N GLN A 218 10.77 -38.03 -5.78
CA GLN A 218 9.64 -38.41 -4.92
C GLN A 218 8.27 -37.95 -5.47
N LEU A 219 8.24 -37.18 -6.57
CA LEU A 219 6.99 -36.67 -7.15
C LEU A 219 6.27 -37.70 -8.03
N HIS A 220 4.94 -37.61 -8.03
CA HIS A 220 4.07 -38.45 -8.83
C HIS A 220 4.30 -38.22 -10.34
N GLN A 221 4.38 -39.32 -11.11
CA GLN A 221 4.75 -39.37 -12.54
C GLN A 221 3.93 -38.49 -13.51
N ARG A 222 2.85 -37.82 -13.06
CA ARG A 222 2.13 -36.81 -13.84
C ARG A 222 2.86 -35.46 -13.90
N TYR A 223 3.72 -35.16 -12.94
CA TYR A 223 4.50 -33.93 -12.93
C TYR A 223 5.61 -33.98 -13.97
N GLN A 224 5.58 -33.03 -14.91
CA GLN A 224 6.75 -32.63 -15.69
C GLN A 224 7.55 -31.65 -14.84
N THR A 225 8.70 -32.09 -14.36
CA THR A 225 9.57 -31.29 -13.49
C THR A 225 10.41 -30.32 -14.31
N ILE A 226 10.46 -29.06 -13.87
CA ILE A 226 11.12 -27.96 -14.60
C ILE A 226 12.53 -27.77 -14.04
N ASP A 227 13.55 -27.93 -14.88
CA ASP A 227 14.92 -27.58 -14.52
C ASP A 227 15.13 -26.06 -14.64
N ALA A 228 14.79 -25.35 -13.56
CA ALA A 228 15.18 -23.96 -13.38
C ALA A 228 16.65 -23.81 -12.95
N PHE A 229 17.27 -24.85 -12.37
CA PHE A 229 18.61 -24.75 -11.79
C PHE A 229 19.69 -24.57 -12.87
N THR A 230 19.70 -25.42 -13.90
CA THR A 230 20.72 -25.38 -14.96
C THR A 230 20.79 -24.03 -15.69
N PRO A 231 19.70 -23.43 -16.21
CA PRO A 231 19.79 -22.14 -16.89
C PRO A 231 20.18 -21.01 -15.93
N LEU A 232 19.70 -21.01 -14.69
CA LEU A 232 20.12 -20.05 -13.67
C LEU A 232 21.62 -20.18 -13.32
N TYR A 233 22.14 -21.41 -13.24
CA TYR A 233 23.55 -21.69 -12.96
C TYR A 233 24.46 -21.32 -14.13
N GLN A 234 24.05 -21.57 -15.37
CA GLN A 234 24.78 -21.14 -16.57
C GLN A 234 24.84 -19.61 -16.67
N GLN A 235 23.75 -18.93 -16.30
CA GLN A 235 23.62 -17.47 -16.36
C GLN A 235 24.09 -16.75 -15.07
N LYS A 236 24.71 -17.45 -14.11
CA LYS A 236 25.00 -16.93 -12.74
C LYS A 236 25.96 -15.72 -12.65
N ALA A 237 26.54 -15.30 -13.76
CA ALA A 237 27.29 -14.04 -13.86
C ALA A 237 26.37 -12.81 -14.00
N GLU A 238 25.12 -13.00 -14.42
CA GLU A 238 24.10 -11.96 -14.54
C GLU A 238 23.42 -11.65 -13.19
N TYR A 239 22.72 -10.53 -13.15
CA TYR A 239 21.99 -10.06 -11.96
C TYR A 239 20.65 -10.79 -11.79
N LEU A 240 20.74 -12.09 -11.49
CA LEU A 240 19.60 -13.01 -11.38
C LEU A 240 18.91 -13.01 -10.02
N TYR A 241 19.60 -12.60 -8.95
CA TYR A 241 19.08 -12.51 -7.58
C TYR A 241 19.38 -11.14 -6.98
N PHE A 242 18.51 -10.69 -6.09
CA PHE A 242 18.79 -9.56 -5.23
C PHE A 242 19.89 -9.92 -4.22
N ARG A 243 20.56 -8.90 -3.67
CA ARG A 243 21.60 -9.07 -2.63
C ARG A 243 21.09 -8.73 -1.24
N SER A 244 19.96 -8.02 -1.18
CA SER A 244 19.29 -7.53 0.02
C SER A 244 17.92 -8.19 0.26
N ASP A 245 17.44 -9.03 -0.66
CA ASP A 245 16.14 -9.71 -0.65
C ASP A 245 16.31 -11.22 -0.86
N HIS A 246 15.28 -12.00 -0.52
CA HIS A 246 15.31 -13.48 -0.66
C HIS A 246 14.89 -13.94 -2.06
N HIS A 247 14.30 -13.08 -2.89
CA HIS A 247 13.82 -13.42 -4.22
C HIS A 247 14.92 -13.39 -5.32
N TRP A 248 14.63 -14.10 -6.41
CA TRP A 248 15.20 -13.78 -7.72
C TRP A 248 14.79 -12.39 -8.22
N THR A 249 15.54 -11.83 -9.16
CA THR A 249 15.07 -10.69 -9.96
C THR A 249 14.11 -11.18 -11.05
N GLN A 250 13.38 -10.28 -11.72
CA GLN A 250 12.54 -10.69 -12.86
C GLN A 250 13.35 -11.33 -14.01
N LEU A 251 14.67 -11.04 -14.10
CA LEU A 251 15.58 -11.70 -15.04
C LEU A 251 15.96 -13.13 -14.59
N GLY A 252 16.06 -13.39 -13.29
CA GLY A 252 16.14 -14.76 -12.77
C GLY A 252 14.86 -15.54 -13.07
N ALA A 253 13.71 -14.95 -12.78
CA ALA A 253 12.40 -15.51 -13.11
C ALA A 253 12.24 -15.79 -14.63
N TYR A 254 12.83 -14.96 -15.51
CA TYR A 254 12.83 -15.21 -16.96
C TYR A 254 13.55 -16.51 -17.35
N GLN A 255 14.73 -16.81 -16.77
CA GLN A 255 15.46 -18.04 -17.10
C GLN A 255 14.64 -19.29 -16.74
N ALA A 256 13.93 -19.24 -15.61
CA ALA A 256 13.01 -20.30 -15.21
C ALA A 256 11.75 -20.34 -16.09
N ALA A 257 11.25 -19.19 -16.54
CA ALA A 257 10.09 -19.10 -17.44
C ALA A 257 10.39 -19.67 -18.83
N VAL A 258 11.61 -19.47 -19.36
CA VAL A 258 12.09 -20.12 -20.59
C VAL A 258 12.09 -21.65 -20.44
N ALA A 259 12.69 -22.18 -19.37
CA ALA A 259 12.71 -23.63 -19.13
C ALA A 259 11.30 -24.24 -18.98
N PHE A 260 10.38 -23.50 -18.34
CA PHE A 260 8.96 -23.87 -18.30
C PHE A 260 8.31 -23.82 -19.69
N ALA A 261 8.54 -22.77 -20.47
CA ALA A 261 7.97 -22.60 -21.81
C ALA A 261 8.43 -23.68 -22.80
N GLU A 262 9.71 -24.05 -22.77
CA GLU A 262 10.26 -25.17 -23.55
C GLU A 262 9.60 -26.50 -23.17
N THR A 263 9.46 -26.77 -21.86
CA THR A 263 8.85 -28.01 -21.35
C THR A 263 7.34 -28.08 -21.64
N ALA A 264 6.61 -26.99 -21.40
CA ALA A 264 5.17 -26.87 -21.61
C ALA A 264 4.77 -26.56 -23.08
N LYS A 265 5.77 -26.41 -23.95
CA LYS A 265 5.65 -26.16 -25.40
C LYS A 265 4.74 -24.97 -25.68
N LEU A 266 5.13 -23.84 -25.10
CA LEU A 266 4.47 -22.55 -25.27
C LEU A 266 5.10 -21.76 -26.43
N ASP A 267 4.31 -20.92 -27.07
CA ASP A 267 4.86 -19.76 -27.77
C ASP A 267 5.19 -18.70 -26.70
N PHE A 268 6.40 -18.16 -26.75
CA PHE A 268 6.99 -17.40 -25.64
C PHE A 268 7.89 -16.28 -26.18
N PRO A 269 7.55 -14.99 -25.96
CA PRO A 269 8.30 -13.87 -26.52
C PRO A 269 9.74 -13.81 -25.99
N ALA A 270 10.68 -13.50 -26.89
CA ALA A 270 12.07 -13.32 -26.52
C ALA A 270 12.28 -12.00 -25.74
N ILE A 271 13.23 -11.99 -24.80
CA ILE A 271 13.47 -10.85 -23.89
C ILE A 271 13.77 -9.51 -24.59
N ASP A 272 14.26 -9.53 -25.84
CA ASP A 272 14.52 -8.33 -26.64
C ASP A 272 13.24 -7.64 -27.17
N GLN A 273 12.07 -8.27 -27.02
CA GLN A 273 10.76 -7.70 -27.32
C GLN A 273 10.18 -6.86 -26.17
N TYR A 274 10.78 -6.92 -24.97
CA TYR A 274 10.28 -6.24 -23.77
C TYR A 274 11.02 -4.91 -23.53
N GLU A 275 10.28 -3.84 -23.20
CA GLU A 275 10.86 -2.63 -22.63
C GLU A 275 11.27 -2.87 -21.17
N LYS A 276 12.45 -2.38 -20.80
CA LYS A 276 13.04 -2.54 -19.46
C LYS A 276 12.99 -1.23 -18.67
N HIS A 277 12.29 -1.25 -17.54
CA HIS A 277 12.24 -0.16 -16.57
C HIS A 277 13.02 -0.53 -15.30
N SER A 278 13.95 0.33 -14.85
CA SER A 278 14.80 0.06 -13.68
C SER A 278 14.48 1.01 -12.52
N PHE A 279 14.21 0.43 -11.34
CA PHE A 279 13.86 1.14 -10.11
C PHE A 279 14.96 0.91 -9.06
N HIS A 280 15.68 1.98 -8.69
CA HIS A 280 16.87 1.91 -7.82
C HIS A 280 16.54 2.11 -6.34
N ASN A 281 17.54 1.88 -5.47
CA ASN A 281 17.46 2.01 -4.01
C ASN A 281 16.55 0.97 -3.34
N PHE A 282 16.41 -0.21 -3.94
CA PHE A 282 15.73 -1.33 -3.30
C PHE A 282 16.61 -1.90 -2.17
N LEU A 283 16.01 -2.10 -1.01
CA LEU A 283 16.59 -2.86 0.10
C LEU A 283 15.53 -3.86 0.56
N GLY A 284 15.82 -5.14 0.40
CA GLY A 284 14.84 -6.21 0.56
C GLY A 284 14.58 -6.68 1.98
N TYR A 285 13.82 -7.77 2.06
CA TYR A 285 13.46 -8.47 3.29
C TYR A 285 14.68 -8.97 4.07
N LEU A 286 15.68 -9.55 3.41
CA LEU A 286 16.87 -10.07 4.10
C LEU A 286 17.62 -8.93 4.80
N TYR A 287 17.81 -7.78 4.15
CA TYR A 287 18.45 -6.61 4.75
C TYR A 287 17.61 -6.01 5.90
N HIS A 288 16.30 -5.86 5.72
CA HIS A 288 15.43 -5.31 6.77
C HIS A 288 15.41 -6.17 8.03
N ASN A 289 15.70 -7.47 7.92
CA ASN A 289 15.86 -8.38 9.05
C ASN A 289 17.32 -8.53 9.51
N ASN A 290 18.30 -8.27 8.65
CA ASN A 290 19.74 -8.44 8.91
C ASN A 290 20.50 -7.19 8.43
N GLN A 291 20.55 -6.17 9.30
CA GLN A 291 21.07 -4.83 8.98
C GLN A 291 22.61 -4.83 8.82
N VAL A 292 23.09 -5.28 7.66
CA VAL A 292 24.52 -5.33 7.30
C VAL A 292 24.91 -4.06 6.54
N ASP A 293 25.81 -3.26 7.11
CA ASP A 293 26.22 -1.94 6.59
C ASP A 293 26.68 -1.97 5.12
N LYS A 294 27.35 -3.05 4.68
CA LYS A 294 27.81 -3.20 3.29
C LYS A 294 26.70 -3.42 2.27
N VAL A 295 25.60 -4.05 2.68
CA VAL A 295 24.38 -4.19 1.86
C VAL A 295 23.68 -2.83 1.76
N ALA A 296 23.58 -2.11 2.89
CA ALA A 296 23.01 -0.76 2.94
C ALA A 296 23.75 0.25 2.05
N GLN A 297 25.08 0.12 1.95
CA GLN A 297 25.95 0.96 1.13
C GLN A 297 25.84 0.68 -0.38
N ASN A 298 25.29 -0.48 -0.78
CA ASN A 298 25.20 -0.89 -2.18
C ASN A 298 23.81 -1.46 -2.50
N PRO A 299 22.72 -0.68 -2.35
CA PRO A 299 21.35 -1.16 -2.49
C PRO A 299 21.08 -1.72 -3.89
N ASP A 300 20.06 -2.56 -3.97
CA ASP A 300 19.63 -3.22 -5.19
C ASP A 300 18.85 -2.27 -6.12
N ARG A 301 18.63 -2.75 -7.34
CA ARG A 301 17.59 -2.25 -8.25
C ARG A 301 16.61 -3.36 -8.57
N ILE A 302 15.34 -3.03 -8.75
CA ILE A 302 14.38 -3.92 -9.41
C ILE A 302 14.34 -3.55 -10.89
N ASP A 303 14.57 -4.54 -11.74
CA ASP A 303 14.39 -4.43 -13.18
C ASP A 303 13.04 -5.07 -13.56
N ALA A 304 12.16 -4.29 -14.19
CA ALA A 304 10.84 -4.70 -14.67
C ALA A 304 10.81 -4.74 -16.20
N TYR A 305 10.25 -5.80 -16.78
CA TYR A 305 10.19 -6.05 -18.22
C TYR A 305 8.73 -6.15 -18.68
N ILE A 306 8.34 -5.34 -19.69
CA ILE A 306 6.95 -5.21 -20.16
C ILE A 306 6.90 -5.22 -21.69
N LEU A 307 5.91 -5.88 -22.28
CA LEU A 307 5.69 -5.83 -23.73
C LEU A 307 5.04 -4.48 -24.13
N PRO A 308 5.58 -3.76 -25.14
CA PRO A 308 5.04 -2.49 -25.57
C PRO A 308 3.54 -2.53 -25.91
N ALA A 309 2.82 -1.49 -25.50
CA ALA A 309 1.37 -1.30 -25.67
C ALA A 309 0.43 -2.27 -24.90
N LYS A 310 0.93 -3.02 -23.92
CA LYS A 310 0.11 -3.74 -22.94
C LYS A 310 0.09 -3.04 -21.57
N GLU A 311 -1.07 -2.49 -21.19
CA GLU A 311 -1.37 -2.07 -19.82
C GLU A 311 -2.14 -3.21 -19.11
N ASP A 312 -1.50 -4.37 -18.98
CA ASP A 312 -2.15 -5.59 -18.49
C ASP A 312 -2.56 -5.45 -17.01
N MET A 313 -3.79 -5.88 -16.72
CA MET A 313 -4.41 -5.81 -15.39
C MET A 313 -4.75 -7.20 -14.88
N VAL A 314 -4.53 -7.42 -13.59
CA VAL A 314 -4.95 -8.62 -12.87
C VAL A 314 -6.09 -8.29 -11.91
N LYS A 315 -6.91 -9.29 -11.59
CA LYS A 315 -8.02 -9.22 -10.66
C LYS A 315 -7.74 -10.07 -9.43
N HIS A 316 -7.51 -9.44 -8.29
CA HIS A 316 -7.34 -10.13 -7.02
C HIS A 316 -8.69 -10.45 -6.40
N TYR A 317 -8.74 -11.57 -5.69
CA TYR A 317 -9.88 -12.06 -4.92
C TYR A 317 -9.41 -12.31 -3.48
N ILE A 318 -10.09 -11.71 -2.50
CA ILE A 318 -9.79 -11.89 -1.07
C ILE A 318 -11.05 -12.30 -0.30
N TYR A 319 -10.85 -12.94 0.85
CA TYR A 319 -11.92 -13.44 1.71
C TYR A 319 -12.15 -12.50 2.91
N GLN A 320 -13.38 -12.02 3.06
CA GLN A 320 -13.84 -11.22 4.19
C GLN A 320 -14.79 -12.07 5.04
N ASP A 321 -14.41 -12.35 6.29
CA ASP A 321 -15.14 -13.28 7.17
C ASP A 321 -16.32 -12.57 7.86
N ASP A 322 -17.53 -13.15 7.79
CA ASP A 322 -18.77 -12.51 8.28
C ASP A 322 -18.94 -12.65 9.80
N SER A 323 -18.09 -11.92 10.54
CA SER A 323 -18.21 -11.79 11.99
C SER A 323 -19.29 -10.78 12.42
N SER A 324 -20.33 -10.55 11.60
CA SER A 324 -21.40 -9.58 11.86
C SER A 324 -22.77 -10.22 12.20
N ALA A 325 -22.90 -11.54 12.05
CA ALA A 325 -24.12 -12.28 12.36
C ALA A 325 -24.50 -12.22 13.86
N ASP A 326 -25.65 -11.63 14.17
CA ASP A 326 -26.18 -11.50 15.54
C ASP A 326 -26.35 -12.85 16.25
N VAL A 327 -25.64 -13.04 17.37
CA VAL A 327 -25.67 -14.27 18.19
C VAL A 327 -26.92 -14.30 19.10
N GLU A 328 -28.11 -14.23 18.51
CA GLU A 328 -29.39 -14.40 19.21
C GLU A 328 -30.37 -15.43 18.59
N ASN A 329 -30.04 -16.07 17.45
CA ASN A 329 -30.89 -17.10 16.84
C ASN A 329 -30.13 -18.38 16.44
N ILE A 330 -29.45 -19.02 17.40
CA ILE A 330 -29.01 -20.42 17.27
C ILE A 330 -30.00 -21.34 18.01
N SER A 331 -31.16 -21.53 17.37
CA SER A 331 -32.09 -22.61 17.65
C SER A 331 -32.79 -23.01 16.35
N ASP A 332 -32.85 -24.31 16.07
CA ASP A 332 -33.45 -24.92 14.88
C ASP A 332 -32.83 -24.55 13.52
N LYS A 333 -31.68 -25.21 13.21
CA LYS A 333 -31.48 -25.88 11.91
C LYS A 333 -30.39 -26.94 11.97
N ASN A 334 -30.80 -28.21 11.96
CA ASN A 334 -30.02 -29.27 11.32
C ASN A 334 -30.32 -29.17 9.82
N ASP A 335 -29.40 -28.64 9.03
CA ASP A 335 -29.41 -28.83 7.58
C ASP A 335 -27.96 -28.89 7.07
N SER A 336 -27.69 -29.76 6.11
CA SER A 336 -26.32 -30.15 5.74
C SER A 336 -25.92 -29.56 4.39
N ASP A 337 -25.77 -28.24 4.35
CA ASP A 337 -25.37 -27.49 3.16
C ASP A 337 -24.22 -26.53 3.48
N ASN A 338 -23.17 -26.53 2.66
CA ASN A 338 -21.94 -25.75 2.87
C ASN A 338 -22.18 -24.25 2.59
N LYS A 339 -22.68 -23.52 3.59
CA LYS A 339 -22.47 -22.06 3.62
C LYS A 339 -20.98 -21.77 3.81
N LYS A 340 -20.41 -20.92 2.94
CA LYS A 340 -19.12 -20.27 3.19
C LYS A 340 -19.38 -19.12 4.17
N ASP A 341 -18.70 -19.11 5.30
CA ASP A 341 -18.80 -18.05 6.32
C ASP A 341 -17.98 -16.78 5.96
N TYR A 342 -17.71 -16.59 4.66
CA TYR A 342 -16.90 -15.51 4.11
C TYR A 342 -17.43 -15.02 2.77
N GLU A 343 -17.42 -13.70 2.56
CA GLU A 343 -17.62 -13.08 1.26
C GLU A 343 -16.33 -13.16 0.43
N ILE A 344 -16.46 -13.31 -0.89
CA ILE A 344 -15.34 -13.29 -1.83
C ILE A 344 -15.40 -12.00 -2.63
N ILE A 345 -14.50 -11.07 -2.29
CA ILE A 345 -14.50 -9.71 -2.84
C ILE A 345 -13.31 -9.50 -3.77
N SER A 346 -13.41 -8.58 -4.73
CA SER A 346 -12.38 -8.48 -5.77
C SER A 346 -12.09 -7.06 -6.28
N PHE A 347 -10.84 -6.84 -6.69
CA PHE A 347 -10.36 -5.56 -7.21
C PHE A 347 -9.32 -5.74 -8.32
N LEU A 348 -9.18 -4.72 -9.17
CA LEU A 348 -8.19 -4.70 -10.25
C LEU A 348 -6.90 -4.00 -9.81
N HIS A 349 -5.76 -4.54 -10.25
CA HIS A 349 -4.41 -4.02 -10.04
C HIS A 349 -3.56 -4.24 -11.31
N PRO A 350 -2.54 -3.41 -11.61
CA PRO A 350 -1.62 -3.68 -12.71
C PRO A 350 -0.89 -5.02 -12.54
N LEU A 351 -0.65 -5.75 -13.64
CA LEU A 351 0.21 -6.94 -13.66
C LEU A 351 1.63 -6.61 -13.14
N ILE A 352 2.16 -5.47 -13.58
CA ILE A 352 3.38 -4.84 -13.08
C ILE A 352 3.10 -3.36 -12.82
N ASN A 353 3.30 -2.90 -11.58
CA ASN A 353 2.97 -1.53 -11.17
C ASN A 353 4.14 -0.56 -11.41
N LEU A 354 4.23 0.03 -12.61
CA LEU A 354 5.24 1.05 -12.92
C LEU A 354 5.10 2.37 -12.12
N ASN A 355 3.94 2.63 -11.51
CA ASN A 355 3.64 3.92 -10.86
C ASN A 355 4.07 3.96 -9.37
N ILE A 356 5.29 3.52 -9.08
CA ILE A 356 5.86 3.48 -7.72
C ILE A 356 6.80 4.66 -7.42
N ASP A 357 6.82 5.10 -6.15
CA ASP A 357 7.82 6.07 -5.67
C ASP A 357 9.20 5.39 -5.64
N THR A 358 10.19 5.99 -6.29
CA THR A 358 11.59 5.54 -6.34
C THR A 358 12.32 5.60 -4.98
N LYS A 359 11.62 6.02 -3.92
CA LYS A 359 12.06 5.98 -2.51
C LYS A 359 11.41 4.87 -1.69
N SER A 360 10.44 4.13 -2.24
CA SER A 360 9.77 3.00 -1.57
C SER A 360 9.55 1.81 -2.51
N VAL A 361 10.54 1.56 -3.36
CA VAL A 361 10.62 0.41 -4.27
C VAL A 361 10.60 -0.88 -3.45
N ASN A 362 9.74 -1.83 -3.80
CA ASN A 362 9.67 -3.15 -3.18
C ASN A 362 9.21 -4.21 -4.19
N TYR A 363 9.39 -5.48 -3.85
CA TYR A 363 9.12 -6.62 -4.75
C TYR A 363 7.63 -6.81 -5.10
N GLY A 364 6.70 -6.23 -4.32
CA GLY A 364 5.27 -6.17 -4.64
C GLY A 364 4.91 -5.33 -5.87
N ILE A 365 5.90 -4.80 -6.60
CA ILE A 365 5.72 -4.25 -7.95
C ILE A 365 5.10 -5.29 -8.91
N PHE A 366 5.41 -6.58 -8.74
CA PHE A 366 4.87 -7.67 -9.55
C PHE A 366 3.64 -8.29 -8.86
N LEU A 367 2.53 -8.42 -9.59
CA LEU A 367 1.22 -8.89 -9.10
C LEU A 367 0.65 -8.14 -7.87
N GLY A 368 1.25 -7.03 -7.39
CA GLY A 368 0.80 -6.33 -6.18
C GLY A 368 1.11 -7.03 -4.86
N GLY A 369 1.59 -8.28 -4.88
CA GLY A 369 1.87 -9.10 -3.69
C GLY A 369 1.14 -10.44 -3.68
N ASP A 370 0.97 -10.99 -2.48
CA ASP A 370 0.47 -12.35 -2.26
C ASP A 370 -1.02 -12.36 -1.87
N PHE A 371 -1.86 -12.83 -2.78
CA PHE A 371 -3.32 -12.86 -2.62
C PHE A 371 -3.87 -14.29 -2.69
N PRO A 372 -4.99 -14.61 -1.99
CA PRO A 372 -5.57 -15.96 -1.98
C PRO A 372 -5.84 -16.51 -3.39
N MET A 373 -6.38 -15.68 -4.27
CA MET A 373 -6.49 -15.95 -5.70
C MET A 373 -6.30 -14.65 -6.50
N THR A 374 -5.56 -14.73 -7.61
CA THR A 374 -5.36 -13.66 -8.58
C THR A 374 -5.66 -14.21 -9.97
N VAL A 375 -6.49 -13.53 -10.75
CA VAL A 375 -6.86 -13.93 -12.10
C VAL A 375 -6.36 -12.89 -13.10
N TYR A 376 -5.57 -13.33 -14.07
CA TYR A 376 -5.30 -12.62 -15.31
C TYR A 376 -6.17 -13.22 -16.42
N GLU A 377 -6.82 -12.37 -17.23
CA GLU A 377 -7.51 -12.76 -18.45
C GLU A 377 -6.87 -11.99 -19.61
N ASN A 378 -6.38 -12.71 -20.62
CA ASN A 378 -5.69 -12.14 -21.75
C ASN A 378 -6.67 -11.34 -22.63
N PRO A 379 -6.42 -10.05 -22.93
CA PRO A 379 -7.32 -9.25 -23.77
C PRO A 379 -7.38 -9.72 -25.24
N VAL A 380 -6.47 -10.58 -25.67
CA VAL A 380 -6.43 -11.19 -27.01
C VAL A 380 -6.24 -12.71 -26.89
N PRO A 381 -7.26 -13.47 -26.46
CA PRO A 381 -7.15 -14.90 -26.27
C PRO A 381 -7.04 -15.65 -27.60
N GLY A 382 -6.35 -16.78 -27.60
CA GLY A 382 -6.11 -17.61 -28.78
C GLY A 382 -5.22 -18.83 -28.56
N SER A 383 -4.58 -18.97 -27.39
CA SER A 383 -3.77 -20.13 -27.03
C SER A 383 -4.62 -21.39 -26.79
N ASN A 384 -5.88 -21.22 -26.35
CA ASN A 384 -6.72 -22.27 -25.76
C ASN A 384 -6.02 -22.96 -24.57
N ARG A 385 -5.22 -22.19 -23.81
CA ARG A 385 -4.50 -22.64 -22.61
C ARG A 385 -4.95 -21.81 -21.40
N ASN A 386 -5.39 -22.47 -20.34
CA ASN A 386 -5.71 -21.85 -19.05
C ASN A 386 -4.78 -22.45 -17.99
N LEU A 387 -3.97 -21.60 -17.34
CA LEU A 387 -3.00 -22.00 -16.33
C LEU A 387 -3.56 -21.78 -14.93
N MET A 388 -3.37 -22.76 -14.05
CA MET A 388 -3.48 -22.60 -12.60
C MET A 388 -2.11 -22.77 -11.94
N VAL A 389 -1.76 -21.90 -11.00
CA VAL A 389 -0.49 -21.92 -10.28
C VAL A 389 -0.75 -21.92 -8.77
N ILE A 390 -0.33 -22.96 -8.05
CA ILE A 390 -0.05 -22.83 -6.61
C ILE A 390 1.38 -22.29 -6.48
N LYS A 391 1.60 -21.34 -5.56
CA LYS A 391 2.89 -20.69 -5.40
C LYS A 391 3.22 -20.22 -3.98
N ASP A 392 4.48 -19.85 -3.78
CA ASP A 392 4.91 -18.82 -2.84
C ASP A 392 5.13 -17.46 -3.55
N SER A 393 5.90 -16.54 -2.96
CA SER A 393 6.17 -15.20 -3.50
C SER A 393 7.15 -15.17 -4.69
N TYR A 394 7.95 -16.21 -4.97
CA TYR A 394 8.81 -16.28 -6.16
C TYR A 394 8.00 -16.17 -7.45
N ALA A 395 6.81 -16.78 -7.51
CA ALA A 395 5.96 -16.75 -8.69
C ALA A 395 5.52 -15.33 -9.12
N ASN A 396 5.55 -14.33 -8.22
CA ASN A 396 5.08 -12.99 -8.50
C ASN A 396 5.86 -12.34 -9.66
N ALA A 397 7.20 -12.50 -9.69
CA ALA A 397 8.05 -12.02 -10.80
C ALA A 397 8.08 -12.96 -12.02
N PHE A 398 7.49 -14.16 -11.91
CA PHE A 398 7.48 -15.19 -12.95
C PHE A 398 6.22 -15.13 -13.82
N VAL A 399 5.04 -15.04 -13.20
CA VAL A 399 3.74 -15.03 -13.90
C VAL A 399 3.63 -13.94 -14.99
N PRO A 400 4.15 -12.71 -14.83
CA PRO A 400 4.12 -11.69 -15.87
C PRO A 400 4.84 -12.05 -17.18
N TRP A 401 5.67 -13.09 -17.21
CA TRP A 401 6.26 -13.60 -18.46
C TRP A 401 5.30 -14.49 -19.27
N LEU A 402 4.30 -15.07 -18.63
CA LEU A 402 3.42 -16.09 -19.23
C LEU A 402 2.14 -15.53 -19.84
N THR A 403 1.86 -14.23 -19.68
CA THR A 403 0.59 -13.60 -20.06
C THR A 403 0.27 -13.62 -21.55
N ASP A 404 1.27 -13.87 -22.40
CA ASP A 404 1.13 -14.03 -23.85
C ASP A 404 0.98 -15.50 -24.28
N SER A 405 1.34 -16.45 -23.42
CA SER A 405 1.29 -17.89 -23.70
C SER A 405 -0.03 -18.56 -23.28
N PHE A 406 -0.89 -17.84 -22.54
CA PHE A 406 -2.14 -18.34 -21.96
C PHE A 406 -3.30 -17.35 -22.16
N ASP A 407 -4.52 -17.87 -22.21
CA ASP A 407 -5.76 -17.08 -22.32
C ASP A 407 -6.27 -16.64 -20.93
N LYS A 408 -6.02 -17.47 -19.91
CA LYS A 408 -6.27 -17.16 -18.48
C LYS A 408 -5.13 -17.71 -17.63
N ILE A 409 -4.74 -16.96 -16.59
CA ILE A 409 -3.84 -17.45 -15.53
C ILE A 409 -4.50 -17.20 -14.17
N ILE A 410 -4.63 -18.25 -13.37
CA ILE A 410 -5.11 -18.21 -11.99
C ILE A 410 -3.93 -18.52 -11.06
N VAL A 411 -3.53 -17.55 -10.25
CA VAL A 411 -2.45 -17.68 -9.27
C VAL A 411 -3.06 -17.80 -7.88
N ILE A 412 -2.70 -18.85 -7.14
CA ILE A 412 -3.26 -19.23 -5.84
C ILE A 412 -2.15 -19.24 -4.80
N ASP A 413 -2.34 -18.49 -3.70
CA ASP A 413 -1.43 -18.52 -2.58
C ASP A 413 -1.98 -19.44 -1.46
N PRO A 414 -1.29 -20.55 -1.15
CA PRO A 414 -1.86 -21.61 -0.33
C PRO A 414 -2.06 -21.18 1.12
N ARG A 415 -1.32 -20.16 1.58
CA ARG A 415 -1.41 -19.58 2.93
C ARG A 415 -2.78 -18.97 3.22
N PHE A 416 -3.54 -18.60 2.18
CA PHE A 416 -4.79 -17.84 2.31
C PHE A 416 -5.99 -18.42 1.54
N PHE A 417 -5.78 -19.36 0.60
CA PHE A 417 -6.84 -19.94 -0.23
C PHE A 417 -7.84 -20.78 0.58
N LYS A 418 -9.17 -20.58 0.37
CA LYS A 418 -10.25 -21.21 1.16
C LYS A 418 -11.24 -22.05 0.34
N GLU A 419 -10.96 -22.30 -0.94
CA GLU A 419 -11.91 -22.93 -1.87
C GLU A 419 -11.42 -24.28 -2.41
N ASN A 420 -12.34 -25.13 -2.88
CA ASN A 420 -11.93 -26.41 -3.44
C ASN A 420 -11.20 -26.20 -4.78
N ILE A 421 -9.89 -26.48 -4.78
CA ILE A 421 -9.04 -26.30 -5.96
C ILE A 421 -9.44 -27.20 -7.14
N TYR A 422 -9.96 -28.40 -6.89
CA TYR A 422 -10.34 -29.34 -7.94
C TYR A 422 -11.65 -28.92 -8.62
N GLU A 423 -12.61 -28.39 -7.85
CA GLU A 423 -13.82 -27.76 -8.38
C GLU A 423 -13.48 -26.50 -9.19
N LEU A 424 -12.57 -25.65 -8.68
CA LEU A 424 -12.10 -24.45 -9.37
C LEU A 424 -11.39 -24.80 -10.68
N ALA A 425 -10.55 -25.83 -10.70
CA ALA A 425 -9.84 -26.28 -11.90
C ALA A 425 -10.79 -26.77 -13.00
N VAL A 426 -11.87 -27.47 -12.65
CA VAL A 426 -12.93 -27.86 -13.60
C VAL A 426 -13.75 -26.64 -14.04
N LYS A 427 -14.14 -25.76 -13.10
CA LYS A 427 -14.98 -24.57 -13.35
C LYS A 427 -14.32 -23.55 -14.28
N GLU A 428 -13.01 -23.35 -14.16
CA GLU A 428 -12.25 -22.36 -14.93
C GLU A 428 -11.55 -22.98 -16.15
N GLU A 429 -11.95 -24.20 -16.54
CA GLU A 429 -11.47 -24.93 -17.73
C GLU A 429 -9.93 -25.00 -17.81
N ILE A 430 -9.29 -25.32 -16.68
CA ILE A 430 -7.82 -25.34 -16.56
C ILE A 430 -7.22 -26.45 -17.41
N THR A 431 -6.23 -26.10 -18.23
CA THR A 431 -5.52 -27.04 -19.12
C THR A 431 -4.12 -27.38 -18.62
N ASP A 432 -3.57 -26.54 -17.75
CA ASP A 432 -2.20 -26.63 -17.22
C ASP A 432 -2.21 -26.26 -15.73
N PHE A 433 -1.55 -27.06 -14.91
CA PHE A 433 -1.43 -26.83 -13.47
C PHE A 433 0.04 -26.86 -13.07
N MET A 434 0.49 -25.85 -12.33
CA MET A 434 1.87 -25.73 -11.87
C MET A 434 1.92 -25.54 -10.35
N VAL A 435 2.92 -26.14 -9.71
CA VAL A 435 3.40 -25.72 -8.38
C VAL A 435 4.75 -25.02 -8.58
N LEU A 436 4.85 -23.77 -8.13
CA LEU A 436 6.07 -22.94 -8.23
C LEU A 436 6.42 -22.38 -6.85
N ASP A 437 7.38 -23.03 -6.20
CA ASP A 437 7.88 -22.68 -4.88
C ASP A 437 9.42 -22.55 -4.92
N TYR A 438 10.02 -21.79 -4.01
CA TYR A 438 11.47 -21.81 -3.79
C TYR A 438 11.90 -22.96 -2.87
N ILE A 439 13.15 -23.41 -3.02
CA ILE A 439 13.70 -24.59 -2.33
C ILE A 439 13.63 -24.50 -0.79
N MET A 440 13.61 -23.30 -0.20
CA MET A 440 13.43 -23.15 1.24
C MET A 440 12.01 -23.55 1.68
N ALA A 441 10.97 -23.30 0.87
CA ALA A 441 9.58 -23.63 1.20
C ALA A 441 9.37 -25.14 1.37
N THR A 442 10.14 -25.98 0.67
CA THR A 442 10.09 -27.45 0.82
C THR A 442 10.67 -27.94 2.16
N GLY A 443 11.26 -27.05 2.96
CA GLY A 443 11.70 -27.29 4.34
C GLY A 443 10.85 -26.56 5.40
N LEU A 444 9.83 -25.78 5.00
CA LEU A 444 8.97 -25.05 5.93
C LEU A 444 7.70 -25.82 6.25
N GLU A 445 7.68 -26.55 7.38
CA GLU A 445 6.50 -27.29 7.87
C GLU A 445 5.20 -26.49 7.78
N GLY A 446 5.24 -25.21 8.19
CA GLY A 446 4.07 -24.33 8.16
C GLY A 446 3.55 -24.01 6.76
N PHE A 447 4.39 -24.03 5.73
CA PHE A 447 3.98 -23.88 4.33
C PHE A 447 3.44 -25.20 3.76
N ILE A 448 4.09 -26.31 4.09
CA ILE A 448 3.65 -27.67 3.75
C ILE A 448 2.26 -27.95 4.34
N ASP A 449 2.02 -27.52 5.58
CA ASP A 449 0.71 -27.53 6.26
C ASP A 449 -0.40 -26.80 5.47
N TYR A 450 -0.08 -25.81 4.62
CA TYR A 450 -1.07 -25.15 3.75
C TYR A 450 -1.27 -25.89 2.43
N LEU A 451 -0.18 -26.37 1.81
CA LEU A 451 -0.24 -27.20 0.61
C LEU A 451 -1.06 -28.48 0.86
N ASP A 452 -0.80 -29.17 1.97
CA ASP A 452 -1.50 -30.39 2.37
C ASP A 452 -3.00 -30.15 2.64
N LYS A 453 -3.39 -29.04 3.29
CA LYS A 453 -4.81 -28.67 3.44
C LYS A 453 -5.53 -28.55 2.10
N ILE A 454 -4.88 -27.91 1.12
CA ILE A 454 -5.44 -27.74 -0.23
C ILE A 454 -5.45 -29.05 -1.01
N ALA A 455 -4.41 -29.87 -0.86
CA ALA A 455 -4.35 -31.21 -1.42
C ALA A 455 -5.46 -32.12 -0.86
N ARG A 456 -5.81 -31.95 0.43
CA ARG A 456 -6.87 -32.71 1.12
C ARG A 456 -8.29 -32.38 0.68
N HIS A 457 -8.55 -31.30 -0.05
CA HIS A 457 -9.87 -31.00 -0.63
C HIS A 457 -10.49 -32.22 -1.37
N PRO A 458 -11.84 -32.33 -1.42
CA PRO A 458 -12.48 -33.46 -2.08
C PRO A 458 -12.33 -33.38 -3.61
N ALA A 459 -11.99 -34.50 -4.24
CA ALA A 459 -11.91 -34.59 -5.70
C ALA A 459 -13.32 -34.49 -6.33
N VAL A 460 -13.39 -33.94 -7.54
CA VAL A 460 -14.68 -33.75 -8.25
C VAL A 460 -15.26 -35.10 -8.69
N SER A 461 -16.44 -35.45 -8.19
CA SER A 461 -17.20 -36.63 -8.61
C SER A 461 -17.91 -36.39 -9.96
N VAL A 462 -17.16 -36.45 -11.06
CA VAL A 462 -17.70 -36.29 -12.42
C VAL A 462 -18.73 -37.38 -12.74
N PRO A 463 -20.00 -37.03 -13.06
CA PRO A 463 -20.99 -37.99 -13.54
C PRO A 463 -20.59 -38.51 -14.92
N THR A 464 -20.48 -39.82 -15.09
CA THR A 464 -19.95 -40.49 -16.30
C THR A 464 -20.90 -40.50 -17.51
N SER A 465 -21.81 -39.52 -17.63
CA SER A 465 -22.92 -39.52 -18.59
C SER A 465 -22.76 -38.60 -19.81
N GLU A 466 -21.96 -37.53 -19.76
CA GLU A 466 -21.88 -36.53 -20.85
C GLU A 466 -20.45 -36.10 -21.24
N ILE A 467 -19.64 -37.06 -21.72
CA ILE A 467 -18.51 -36.73 -22.62
C ILE A 467 -18.54 -37.68 -23.83
N SER A 468 -19.21 -37.26 -24.90
CA SER A 468 -19.31 -38.00 -26.17
C SER A 468 -18.08 -37.77 -27.07
N PHE A 469 -16.93 -38.36 -26.71
CA PHE A 469 -15.75 -38.35 -27.57
C PHE A 469 -16.03 -39.02 -28.94
N ALA A 470 -16.15 -38.20 -29.99
CA ALA A 470 -16.26 -38.65 -31.37
C ALA A 470 -14.88 -39.12 -31.89
N ALA A 471 -14.53 -40.37 -31.58
CA ALA A 471 -13.24 -40.95 -31.96
C ALA A 471 -13.23 -41.53 -33.39
N GLY A 472 -12.19 -41.19 -34.17
CA GLY A 472 -11.75 -41.96 -35.34
C GLY A 472 -11.49 -41.13 -36.62
N GLY A 473 -10.23 -41.10 -37.09
CA GLY A 473 -9.92 -40.45 -38.37
C GLY A 473 -8.44 -40.14 -38.68
N ALA A 474 -7.47 -40.99 -38.31
CA ALA A 474 -6.05 -40.73 -38.58
C ALA A 474 -5.61 -41.24 -39.98
N VAL A 475 -5.21 -40.32 -40.87
CA VAL A 475 -4.41 -40.61 -42.09
C VAL A 475 -3.42 -39.46 -42.32
N SER A 476 -2.19 -39.78 -42.72
CA SER A 476 -1.14 -38.82 -43.08
C SER A 476 -1.02 -38.63 -44.59
N HIS A 477 -0.54 -37.46 -45.05
CA HIS A 477 0.57 -37.28 -46.01
C HIS A 477 0.79 -35.78 -46.31
N SER A 478 1.86 -35.45 -47.05
CA SER A 478 2.44 -34.11 -47.17
C SER A 478 2.27 -33.49 -48.60
N PRO A 479 2.94 -32.40 -49.04
CA PRO A 479 2.20 -31.18 -49.42
C PRO A 479 2.43 -30.70 -50.87
N GLN A 480 1.40 -30.13 -51.52
CA GLN A 480 1.55 -29.36 -52.77
C GLN A 480 0.60 -28.16 -52.90
N THR A 481 0.86 -27.35 -53.93
CA THR A 481 0.47 -25.93 -54.08
C THR A 481 -0.63 -25.69 -55.13
N ASN A 482 -0.99 -24.40 -55.29
CA ASN A 482 -1.58 -23.75 -56.49
C ASN A 482 -3.12 -23.69 -56.65
N ALA A 483 -3.63 -22.47 -56.41
CA ALA A 483 -4.24 -21.57 -57.41
C ALA A 483 -5.67 -21.82 -58.00
N VAL A 484 -6.51 -20.80 -57.77
CA VAL A 484 -7.38 -20.06 -58.74
C VAL A 484 -8.45 -20.81 -59.57
N THR A 485 -9.72 -20.48 -59.28
CA THR A 485 -10.75 -19.90 -60.21
C THR A 485 -11.86 -19.29 -59.34
N GLU A 486 -12.18 -17.99 -59.40
CA GLU A 486 -13.05 -17.31 -60.38
C GLU A 486 -14.48 -17.88 -60.51
N THR A 487 -15.50 -17.09 -60.13
CA THR A 487 -16.72 -16.82 -60.94
C THR A 487 -17.47 -15.57 -60.44
N ASN A 488 -17.86 -14.68 -61.37
CA ASN A 488 -18.92 -13.66 -61.26
C ASN A 488 -20.04 -14.07 -62.30
N PRO A 489 -21.09 -13.30 -62.73
CA PRO A 489 -21.30 -11.85 -62.66
C PRO A 489 -22.76 -11.30 -62.45
N ASP A 490 -22.83 -9.95 -62.31
CA ASP A 490 -23.80 -8.95 -62.80
C ASP A 490 -25.35 -9.11 -62.76
N TRP A 491 -26.05 -8.06 -62.26
CA TRP A 491 -26.94 -7.21 -63.08
C TRP A 491 -27.34 -5.84 -62.47
N LEU A 492 -27.06 -4.74 -63.23
CA LEU A 492 -27.93 -3.63 -63.69
C LEU A 492 -29.11 -3.07 -62.81
N THR A 493 -29.55 -1.79 -62.79
CA THR A 493 -29.15 -0.45 -63.32
C THR A 493 -30.12 0.64 -62.78
N GLY A 494 -29.75 1.94 -62.80
CA GLY A 494 -30.74 3.05 -62.76
C GLY A 494 -30.18 4.47 -62.51
N GLU A 495 -30.38 5.40 -63.45
CA GLU A 495 -29.92 6.82 -63.38
C GLU A 495 -31.09 7.82 -63.48
N ASN A 496 -30.90 9.06 -62.97
CA ASN A 496 -31.10 10.37 -63.64
C ASN A 496 -30.87 11.55 -62.64
N THR A 497 -29.92 12.47 -62.86
CA THR A 497 -30.02 13.80 -63.56
C THR A 497 -31.00 14.82 -62.93
N ALA A 498 -30.74 16.14 -62.87
CA ALA A 498 -29.53 16.97 -63.05
C ALA A 498 -29.79 18.45 -62.59
N THR A 499 -28.80 19.34 -62.82
CA THR A 499 -28.85 20.84 -62.94
C THR A 499 -28.28 21.74 -61.82
N GLU A 500 -27.27 22.52 -62.22
CA GLU A 500 -26.76 23.81 -61.68
C GLU A 500 -27.34 24.95 -62.60
N PRO A 501 -27.03 26.29 -62.50
CA PRO A 501 -25.83 26.94 -61.94
C PRO A 501 -25.98 28.33 -61.23
N LYS A 502 -24.88 28.82 -60.61
CA LYS A 502 -24.36 30.24 -60.51
C LYS A 502 -25.26 31.39 -59.98
N THR A 503 -24.75 32.43 -59.29
CA THR A 503 -23.37 32.85 -58.89
C THR A 503 -23.42 33.48 -57.44
N ASP A 504 -22.66 34.46 -56.91
CA ASP A 504 -21.64 35.44 -57.38
C ASP A 504 -20.69 35.93 -56.22
N GLN A 505 -19.89 36.99 -56.45
CA GLN A 505 -18.88 37.56 -55.52
C GLN A 505 -18.76 39.11 -55.68
N PRO A 506 -17.73 39.85 -55.16
CA PRO A 506 -16.68 39.57 -54.14
C PRO A 506 -17.00 40.36 -52.84
N VAL A 507 -16.15 40.86 -51.90
CA VAL A 507 -14.70 41.10 -51.62
C VAL A 507 -14.59 40.99 -50.06
N GLY A 508 -13.50 40.72 -49.30
CA GLY A 508 -12.04 40.49 -49.44
C GLY A 508 -11.46 40.47 -47.99
N GLU A 509 -10.16 40.60 -47.65
CA GLU A 509 -8.88 40.65 -48.38
C GLU A 509 -7.71 40.31 -47.39
N ASN A 510 -6.77 39.45 -47.81
CA ASN A 510 -5.28 39.61 -47.81
C ASN A 510 -4.48 39.97 -46.51
N ILE A 511 -3.25 39.45 -46.22
CA ILE A 511 -2.39 38.44 -46.89
C ILE A 511 -1.22 37.90 -45.98
N VAL A 512 -0.91 36.59 -46.06
CA VAL A 512 0.42 35.89 -46.00
C VAL A 512 1.25 35.72 -44.70
N PHE A 513 1.88 34.52 -44.61
CA PHE A 513 3.01 34.10 -43.75
C PHE A 513 4.30 33.89 -44.59
N PRO A 514 5.50 33.89 -43.96
CA PRO A 514 6.58 33.00 -44.42
C PRO A 514 7.24 32.17 -43.29
N GLU A 515 8.12 31.24 -43.67
CA GLU A 515 8.60 30.10 -42.87
C GLU A 515 10.04 30.26 -42.30
N SER A 516 10.50 29.18 -41.65
CA SER A 516 11.89 28.73 -41.43
C SER A 516 12.67 29.16 -40.16
N ARG A 517 13.57 28.26 -39.72
CA ARG A 517 14.55 28.39 -38.60
C ARG A 517 15.97 28.55 -39.18
N PRO A 518 17.00 29.00 -38.42
CA PRO A 518 17.77 28.04 -37.61
C PRO A 518 18.40 28.55 -36.28
N ASP A 519 18.87 27.58 -35.48
CA ASP A 519 19.99 27.60 -34.51
C ASP A 519 19.98 28.35 -33.14
N ARG A 520 20.91 27.90 -32.27
CA ARG A 520 21.12 28.23 -30.84
C ARG A 520 22.36 29.14 -30.65
N PRO A 521 22.54 29.82 -29.49
CA PRO A 521 23.24 29.20 -28.35
C PRO A 521 22.66 29.55 -26.95
N ILE A 522 23.32 29.04 -25.91
CA ILE A 522 22.97 29.13 -24.48
C ILE A 522 23.50 30.45 -23.86
N GLY A 523 22.82 30.97 -22.82
CA GLY A 523 23.30 32.07 -21.96
C GLY A 523 22.71 31.97 -20.55
N GLU A 524 23.46 32.38 -19.52
CA GLU A 524 23.18 32.10 -18.11
C GLU A 524 22.53 33.26 -17.33
N ASN A 525 21.88 32.91 -16.22
CA ASN A 525 21.79 33.65 -14.95
C ASN A 525 21.58 35.18 -14.95
N SER A 526 20.36 35.62 -14.60
CA SER A 526 20.21 36.65 -13.55
C SER A 526 18.88 36.49 -12.81
N VAL A 527 18.93 36.41 -11.48
CA VAL A 527 17.74 36.39 -10.61
C VAL A 527 17.57 37.79 -10.01
N THR A 528 16.45 38.46 -10.29
CA THR A 528 16.10 39.75 -9.69
C THR A 528 15.22 39.53 -8.46
N GLU A 529 15.64 40.01 -7.29
CA GLU A 529 14.83 39.98 -6.07
C GLU A 529 13.45 40.64 -6.27
N PHE A 530 12.40 39.99 -5.78
CA PHE A 530 11.06 40.60 -5.65
C PHE A 530 10.68 40.64 -4.16
N LYS A 531 10.41 41.83 -3.63
CA LYS A 531 10.13 42.07 -2.20
C LYS A 531 8.71 42.64 -2.00
N PRO A 532 7.70 41.83 -1.64
CA PRO A 532 6.33 42.30 -1.40
C PRO A 532 6.20 43.05 -0.06
N ASN A 533 5.89 44.35 -0.12
CA ASN A 533 5.68 45.19 1.07
C ASN A 533 4.31 44.93 1.73
N TRP A 534 4.27 44.15 2.81
CA TRP A 534 3.07 44.04 3.68
C TRP A 534 3.34 44.04 5.19
N LEU A 535 4.60 44.15 5.63
CA LEU A 535 4.99 44.13 7.06
C LEU A 535 5.03 45.52 7.75
N THR A 536 4.64 46.60 7.06
CA THR A 536 4.66 47.97 7.61
C THR A 536 3.27 48.60 7.62
N GLY A 537 2.43 48.19 8.56
CA GLY A 537 1.05 48.68 8.72
C GLY A 537 0.65 48.87 10.18
N LYS A 538 1.18 49.90 10.85
CA LYS A 538 0.63 50.35 12.13
C LYS A 538 -0.79 50.92 11.89
N ASN A 539 -1.80 50.34 12.52
CA ASN A 539 -3.08 51.01 12.72
C ASN A 539 -3.64 50.66 14.10
N THR A 540 -3.73 51.68 14.96
CA THR A 540 -4.45 51.64 16.24
C THR A 540 -5.94 51.61 16.01
N ILE A 541 -6.66 50.75 16.72
CA ILE A 541 -8.12 50.85 16.90
C ILE A 541 -8.38 50.97 18.40
N THR A 542 -9.22 51.93 18.77
CA THR A 542 -9.52 52.30 20.15
C THR A 542 -10.49 51.34 20.82
N SER A 543 -10.25 51.05 22.09
CA SER A 543 -11.18 50.29 22.95
C SER A 543 -12.31 51.19 23.47
N GLU A 544 -13.56 50.81 23.22
CA GLU A 544 -14.69 51.19 24.07
C GLU A 544 -15.27 49.95 24.73
N SER A 545 -15.43 50.01 26.05
CA SER A 545 -15.93 48.92 26.88
C SER A 545 -17.33 49.23 27.38
N GLN A 546 -18.26 48.27 27.30
CA GLN A 546 -19.41 48.23 28.21
C GLN A 546 -19.49 46.85 28.88
N SER A 547 -19.84 46.88 30.17
CA SER A 547 -19.73 45.75 31.09
C SER A 547 -21.08 45.10 31.38
N GLY A 548 -21.18 43.79 31.16
CA GLY A 548 -22.16 42.92 31.83
C GLY A 548 -21.44 42.07 32.89
N GLN A 549 -22.04 41.89 34.06
CA GLN A 549 -21.38 41.30 35.24
C GLN A 549 -22.27 40.21 35.88
N LEU A 550 -21.66 39.39 36.75
CA LEU A 550 -22.21 38.32 37.62
C LEU A 550 -22.12 36.88 37.05
N PRO A 551 -21.96 35.85 37.90
CA PRO A 551 -21.07 35.83 39.06
C PRO A 551 -20.31 34.50 39.31
N GLY A 552 -19.06 34.62 39.75
CA GLY A 552 -18.46 33.79 40.81
C GLY A 552 -18.23 32.29 40.60
N GLU A 553 -16.98 31.91 40.32
CA GLU A 553 -16.14 31.22 41.33
C GLU A 553 -14.64 31.47 41.03
N LYS A 554 -13.74 31.18 41.98
CA LYS A 554 -12.32 31.59 41.93
C LYS A 554 -11.36 30.48 41.49
N PRO A 555 -10.58 30.67 40.41
CA PRO A 555 -9.26 30.03 40.25
C PRO A 555 -8.22 30.68 41.19
N GLY A 556 -7.12 29.96 41.43
CA GLY A 556 -5.98 30.45 42.22
C GLY A 556 -5.11 31.48 41.47
N GLU A 557 -4.14 32.07 42.19
CA GLU A 557 -3.29 33.17 41.71
C GLU A 557 -2.46 32.77 40.47
N VAL A 558 -2.61 33.53 39.38
CA VAL A 558 -1.69 33.53 38.24
C VAL A 558 -0.68 34.65 38.45
N LYS A 559 0.62 34.35 38.32
CA LYS A 559 1.70 35.33 38.45
C LYS A 559 1.75 36.31 37.26
N ASN A 560 2.49 37.40 37.44
CA ASN A 560 2.46 38.61 36.61
C ASN A 560 2.60 38.31 35.09
N PRO A 561 1.75 38.89 34.21
CA PRO A 561 1.82 38.61 32.77
C PRO A 561 3.16 39.01 32.10
N GLU A 562 3.87 39.99 32.67
CA GLU A 562 5.11 40.53 32.11
C GLU A 562 6.28 39.53 32.23
N ASP A 563 6.29 38.67 33.25
CA ASP A 563 7.33 37.65 33.49
C ASP A 563 7.42 36.62 32.35
N ARG A 564 6.39 36.51 31.49
CA ARG A 564 6.39 35.65 30.30
C ARG A 564 6.91 36.33 29.03
N ALA A 565 7.09 37.66 29.02
CA ALA A 565 7.48 38.41 27.83
C ALA A 565 9.01 38.41 27.59
N GLU A 566 9.82 38.35 28.66
CA GLU A 566 11.29 38.35 28.53
C GLU A 566 11.89 36.96 28.27
N ALA A 567 11.12 35.89 28.47
CA ALA A 567 11.58 34.50 28.42
C ALA A 567 11.74 33.89 27.00
N VAL A 568 11.96 34.70 25.96
CA VAL A 568 12.07 34.23 24.56
C VAL A 568 13.28 34.84 23.83
N LYS A 569 14.49 34.44 24.23
CA LYS A 569 15.74 34.65 23.46
C LYS A 569 16.68 33.44 23.40
N VAL A 570 16.19 32.26 23.74
CA VAL A 570 16.82 30.99 23.41
C VAL A 570 15.77 30.17 22.67
N SER A 571 15.95 29.96 21.37
CA SER A 571 15.26 28.89 20.65
C SER A 571 15.78 27.56 21.20
N PRO A 572 14.94 26.67 21.75
CA PRO A 572 15.39 25.33 22.10
C PRO A 572 15.93 24.64 20.85
N ASP A 573 17.01 23.87 21.01
CA ASP A 573 17.52 23.05 19.91
C ASP A 573 16.59 21.85 19.75
N PHE A 574 15.77 21.90 18.70
CA PHE A 574 14.83 20.85 18.35
C PHE A 574 15.37 19.92 17.25
N SER A 575 16.65 20.05 16.85
CA SER A 575 17.24 19.27 15.76
C SER A 575 17.17 17.76 16.01
N GLU A 576 17.47 17.31 17.23
CA GLU A 576 17.37 15.90 17.65
C GLU A 576 15.92 15.35 17.67
N PHE A 577 14.91 16.23 17.66
CA PHE A 577 13.50 15.87 17.81
C PHE A 577 12.72 15.84 16.49
N LYS A 578 13.23 16.50 15.43
CA LYS A 578 12.62 16.54 14.09
C LYS A 578 12.59 15.14 13.47
N THR A 579 11.43 14.50 13.48
CA THR A 579 11.24 13.16 12.90
C THR A 579 10.56 13.29 11.53
N GLN A 580 11.14 12.71 10.47
CA GLN A 580 10.47 12.58 9.17
C GLN A 580 9.68 11.27 9.12
N TRP A 581 8.43 11.31 8.66
CA TRP A 581 7.54 10.15 8.56
C TRP A 581 6.67 10.25 7.30
N ARG A 582 6.82 9.31 6.35
CA ARG A 582 6.08 9.30 5.06
C ARG A 582 6.04 10.68 4.36
N GLY A 583 7.15 11.42 4.39
CA GLY A 583 7.30 12.78 3.82
C GLY A 583 6.91 13.94 4.74
N LEU A 584 6.09 13.70 5.77
CA LEU A 584 5.71 14.67 6.80
C LEU A 584 6.86 14.91 7.80
N PHE A 585 7.03 16.13 8.29
CA PHE A 585 7.98 16.44 9.37
C PHE A 585 7.21 16.75 10.67
N ILE A 586 7.46 15.95 11.70
CA ILE A 586 6.82 16.08 13.01
C ILE A 586 7.82 16.61 14.05
N LEU A 587 7.40 17.63 14.81
CA LEU A 587 8.12 18.21 15.93
C LEU A 587 7.34 18.01 17.25
N PRO A 588 7.81 17.12 18.14
CA PRO A 588 7.29 17.01 19.50
C PRO A 588 7.80 18.17 20.38
N THR A 589 6.94 18.69 21.26
CA THR A 589 7.26 19.75 22.22
C THR A 589 6.83 19.35 23.64
N GLU A 590 6.96 20.27 24.60
CA GLU A 590 6.53 20.04 25.99
C GLU A 590 4.99 19.91 26.15
N ASP A 591 4.17 20.51 25.29
CA ASP A 591 2.70 20.51 25.43
C ASP A 591 1.93 19.83 24.28
N SER A 592 2.60 19.66 23.13
CA SER A 592 1.97 19.34 21.84
C SER A 592 2.91 18.62 20.87
N ILE A 593 2.34 18.01 19.83
CA ILE A 593 3.05 17.36 18.73
C ILE A 593 2.62 18.08 17.45
N LEU A 594 3.58 18.61 16.70
CA LEU A 594 3.35 19.62 15.67
C LEU A 594 3.75 19.12 14.29
N GLU A 595 2.99 19.52 13.26
CA GLU A 595 3.35 19.30 11.86
C GLU A 595 4.03 20.54 11.27
N LEU A 596 5.28 20.38 10.86
CA LEU A 596 6.10 21.40 10.20
C LEU A 596 5.80 21.42 8.70
N PHE A 597 5.60 22.61 8.15
CA PHE A 597 5.42 22.83 6.71
C PHE A 597 6.73 23.27 6.07
N HIS A 598 7.07 22.72 4.91
CA HIS A 598 8.22 23.12 4.10
C HIS A 598 7.74 23.37 2.68
N PHE A 599 8.02 24.54 2.12
CA PHE A 599 7.48 24.96 0.83
C PHE A 599 8.29 24.38 -0.33
N ASN A 600 7.67 23.60 -1.21
CA ASN A 600 8.29 23.15 -2.46
C ASN A 600 7.56 23.75 -3.66
N GLU A 601 8.22 24.70 -4.33
CA GLU A 601 7.66 25.45 -5.47
C GLU A 601 7.10 24.54 -6.58
N LYS A 602 7.74 23.39 -6.87
CA LYS A 602 7.27 22.43 -7.87
C LYS A 602 5.97 21.74 -7.41
N LYS A 603 5.95 21.17 -6.20
CA LYS A 603 4.77 20.48 -5.65
C LYS A 603 3.58 21.42 -5.53
N VAL A 604 3.85 22.64 -5.06
CA VAL A 604 2.87 23.72 -4.98
C VAL A 604 2.34 24.11 -6.37
N ALA A 605 3.20 24.18 -7.40
CA ALA A 605 2.77 24.42 -8.78
C ALA A 605 1.88 23.29 -9.32
N ASP A 606 2.19 22.02 -9.04
CA ASP A 606 1.33 20.89 -9.40
C ASP A 606 0.00 20.89 -8.61
N TYR A 607 -0.02 21.29 -7.34
CA TYR A 607 -1.27 21.53 -6.58
C TYR A 607 -2.12 22.65 -7.20
N ILE A 608 -1.52 23.80 -7.52
CA ILE A 608 -2.17 24.92 -8.21
C ILE A 608 -2.78 24.45 -9.53
N LYS A 609 -2.02 23.69 -10.32
CA LYS A 609 -2.44 23.11 -11.61
C LYS A 609 -3.62 22.15 -11.43
N ALA A 610 -3.62 21.29 -10.40
CA ALA A 610 -4.73 20.40 -10.09
C ALA A 610 -6.01 21.16 -9.68
N VAL A 611 -5.91 22.16 -8.80
CA VAL A 611 -7.05 23.01 -8.39
C VAL A 611 -7.60 23.81 -9.58
N ASN A 612 -6.73 24.30 -10.47
CA ASN A 612 -7.12 25.08 -11.64
C ASN A 612 -7.89 24.26 -12.71
N GLN A 613 -7.78 22.93 -12.74
CA GLN A 613 -8.56 22.09 -13.65
C GLN A 613 -10.08 22.19 -13.40
N PHE A 614 -10.52 22.32 -12.15
CA PHE A 614 -11.95 22.50 -11.83
C PHE A 614 -12.50 23.83 -12.39
N ALA A 615 -11.72 24.91 -12.36
CA ALA A 615 -12.14 26.22 -12.85
C ALA A 615 -12.37 26.30 -14.37
N GLY A 616 -11.69 25.45 -15.14
CA GLY A 616 -11.87 25.35 -16.59
C GLY A 616 -13.07 24.49 -17.03
N LYS A 617 -13.72 23.76 -16.11
CA LYS A 617 -14.79 22.79 -16.41
C LYS A 617 -16.09 23.00 -15.63
N MET A 618 -16.04 23.66 -14.48
CA MET A 618 -17.26 24.07 -13.76
C MET A 618 -18.00 25.18 -14.54
N PRO A 619 -19.34 25.12 -14.68
CA PRO A 619 -20.11 26.16 -15.38
C PRO A 619 -19.85 27.56 -14.82
N GLU A 620 -19.86 28.60 -15.68
CA GLU A 620 -19.44 29.97 -15.31
C GLU A 620 -20.20 30.55 -14.11
N GLN A 621 -21.49 30.25 -14.00
CA GLN A 621 -22.38 30.72 -12.92
C GLN A 621 -22.08 30.10 -11.54
N VAL A 622 -21.26 29.05 -11.47
CA VAL A 622 -20.83 28.47 -10.19
C VAL A 622 -19.77 29.38 -9.58
N ARG A 623 -19.98 29.82 -8.32
CA ARG A 623 -18.97 30.58 -7.58
C ARG A 623 -17.89 29.63 -7.06
N LEU A 624 -16.63 29.94 -7.35
CA LEU A 624 -15.49 29.10 -6.97
C LEU A 624 -14.75 29.69 -5.77
N TYR A 625 -14.42 28.83 -4.81
CA TYR A 625 -13.72 29.17 -3.57
C TYR A 625 -12.56 28.21 -3.31
N SER A 626 -11.52 28.69 -2.65
CA SER A 626 -10.43 27.84 -2.14
C SER A 626 -10.17 28.21 -0.69
N LEU A 627 -10.10 27.19 0.17
CA LEU A 627 -9.77 27.31 1.59
C LEU A 627 -8.55 26.45 1.88
N LEU A 628 -7.39 27.10 1.99
CA LEU A 628 -6.20 26.52 2.59
C LEU A 628 -6.13 26.88 4.07
N VAL A 629 -6.05 25.85 4.90
CA VAL A 629 -5.97 25.97 6.37
C VAL A 629 -4.50 25.79 6.81
N PRO A 630 -3.93 26.69 7.65
CA PRO A 630 -2.62 26.46 8.23
C PRO A 630 -2.63 25.28 9.22
N THR A 631 -1.45 24.73 9.55
CA THR A 631 -1.29 23.91 10.76
C THR A 631 -1.15 24.81 11.98
N GLN A 632 -1.15 24.21 13.19
CA GLN A 632 -0.90 24.93 14.45
C GLN A 632 0.42 25.74 14.42
N VAL A 633 1.42 25.26 13.68
CA VAL A 633 2.73 25.93 13.49
C VAL A 633 2.59 27.23 12.72
N GLY A 634 1.71 27.30 11.71
CA GLY A 634 1.47 28.52 10.94
C GLY A 634 0.87 29.66 11.76
N LEU A 635 0.15 29.36 12.84
CA LEU A 635 -0.32 30.38 13.80
C LEU A 635 0.71 30.73 14.88
N ARG A 636 1.82 29.97 14.95
CA ARG A 636 2.93 30.17 15.90
C ARG A 636 4.27 30.44 15.16
N GLU A 637 4.20 30.98 13.92
CA GLU A 637 5.35 31.20 13.01
C GLU A 637 6.56 31.84 13.71
N GLU A 638 6.32 32.80 14.61
CA GLU A 638 7.37 33.51 15.35
C GLU A 638 8.31 32.58 16.14
N MET A 639 7.79 31.44 16.65
CA MET A 639 8.47 30.44 17.49
C MET A 639 9.13 29.31 16.69
N TYR A 640 8.68 29.05 15.45
CA TYR A 640 9.09 27.88 14.65
C TYR A 640 9.69 28.22 13.28
N ARG A 641 9.99 29.50 13.04
CA ARG A 641 10.53 30.04 11.77
C ARG A 641 11.78 29.31 11.22
N ASP A 642 12.59 28.72 12.09
CA ASP A 642 13.82 28.01 11.74
C ASP A 642 13.57 26.52 11.40
N TYR A 643 12.33 26.05 11.58
CA TYR A 643 11.91 24.65 11.42
C TYR A 643 10.72 24.46 10.45
N SER A 644 9.95 25.51 10.17
CA SER A 644 8.79 25.49 9.26
C SER A 644 8.69 26.81 8.48
N ASP A 645 8.37 26.71 7.20
CA ASP A 645 8.19 27.87 6.33
C ASP A 645 6.93 28.70 6.68
N PRO A 646 6.95 30.02 6.43
CA PRO A 646 5.81 30.93 6.64
C PRO A 646 4.53 30.54 5.87
N GLN A 647 3.66 29.75 6.51
CA GLN A 647 2.44 29.22 5.91
C GLN A 647 1.50 30.32 5.40
N GLY A 648 1.46 31.49 6.06
CA GLY A 648 0.69 32.64 5.58
C GLY A 648 1.18 33.20 4.24
N LYS A 649 2.49 33.10 3.95
CA LYS A 649 3.07 33.44 2.63
C LYS A 649 2.76 32.37 1.60
N ALA A 650 2.88 31.09 1.95
CA ALA A 650 2.58 29.97 1.05
C ALA A 650 1.12 29.99 0.58
N ILE A 651 0.16 30.18 1.51
CA ILE A 651 -1.27 30.33 1.19
C ILE A 651 -1.51 31.55 0.28
N GLY A 652 -0.87 32.69 0.59
CA GLY A 652 -0.97 33.90 -0.24
C GLY A 652 -0.38 33.73 -1.64
N TYR A 653 0.73 33.00 -1.77
CA TYR A 653 1.33 32.64 -3.05
C TYR A 653 0.40 31.74 -3.86
N ILE A 654 -0.11 30.65 -3.28
CA ILE A 654 -1.03 29.73 -3.96
C ILE A 654 -2.25 30.49 -4.48
N TYR A 655 -2.92 31.27 -3.63
CA TYR A 655 -4.07 32.09 -4.03
C TYR A 655 -3.75 33.13 -5.12
N SER A 656 -2.48 33.56 -5.28
CA SER A 656 -2.07 34.46 -6.37
C SER A 656 -1.89 33.76 -7.72
N GLN A 657 -1.76 32.43 -7.73
CA GLN A 657 -1.57 31.60 -8.93
C GLN A 657 -2.80 30.75 -9.29
N LEU A 658 -3.86 30.77 -8.46
CA LEU A 658 -5.14 30.17 -8.82
C LEU A 658 -5.81 30.95 -9.96
N ASN A 659 -6.62 30.25 -10.76
CA ASN A 659 -7.48 30.83 -11.78
C ASN A 659 -8.36 31.92 -11.17
N SER A 660 -8.52 33.06 -11.87
CA SER A 660 -9.19 34.27 -11.36
C SER A 660 -10.67 34.10 -10.98
N ARG A 661 -11.29 32.96 -11.32
CA ARG A 661 -12.62 32.58 -10.80
C ARG A 661 -12.59 32.18 -9.31
N TYR A 662 -11.45 31.77 -8.76
CA TYR A 662 -11.33 31.35 -7.37
C TYR A 662 -11.23 32.53 -6.41
N GLN A 663 -12.13 32.55 -5.43
CA GLN A 663 -12.04 33.41 -4.27
C GLN A 663 -11.26 32.68 -3.16
N GLY A 664 -9.98 33.03 -3.00
CA GLY A 664 -9.13 32.53 -1.92
C GLY A 664 -9.61 33.02 -0.54
N ILE A 665 -10.12 32.10 0.28
CA ILE A 665 -10.73 32.40 1.58
C ILE A 665 -9.63 32.77 2.57
N LYS A 666 -9.73 33.98 3.12
CA LYS A 666 -8.74 34.58 4.02
C LYS A 666 -8.90 34.08 5.47
N ALA A 667 -8.90 32.76 5.65
CA ALA A 667 -9.01 32.13 6.97
C ALA A 667 -7.78 32.39 7.86
N PHE A 668 -6.56 32.31 7.30
CA PHE A 668 -5.30 32.52 8.03
C PHE A 668 -5.30 33.77 8.94
N PRO A 669 -5.56 35.01 8.45
CA PRO A 669 -5.55 36.19 9.32
C PRO A 669 -6.68 36.22 10.36
N VAL A 670 -7.82 35.56 10.10
CA VAL A 670 -8.90 35.44 11.09
C VAL A 670 -8.49 34.48 12.20
N MET A 671 -7.98 33.30 11.86
CA MET A 671 -7.46 32.34 12.83
C MET A 671 -6.25 32.90 13.60
N TYR A 672 -5.37 33.66 12.94
CA TYR A 672 -4.21 34.31 13.57
C TYR A 672 -4.61 35.36 14.62
N ALA A 673 -5.72 36.09 14.41
CA ALA A 673 -6.24 37.01 15.41
C ALA A 673 -6.65 36.27 16.70
N HIS A 674 -7.16 35.04 16.56
CA HIS A 674 -7.63 34.18 17.65
C HIS A 674 -6.60 33.12 18.09
N ARG A 675 -5.32 33.24 17.70
CA ARG A 675 -4.25 32.21 17.94
C ARG A 675 -3.90 31.89 19.41
N GLN A 676 -4.46 32.63 20.36
CA GLN A 676 -4.33 32.37 21.80
C GLN A 676 -5.45 31.46 22.33
N GLU A 677 -6.49 31.23 21.53
CA GLU A 677 -7.58 30.28 21.81
C GLU A 677 -7.18 28.86 21.37
N TYR A 678 -7.95 27.87 21.82
CA TYR A 678 -7.68 26.45 21.56
C TYR A 678 -8.17 26.04 20.14
N LEU A 679 -7.47 26.55 19.12
CA LEU A 679 -7.86 26.38 17.70
C LEU A 679 -7.41 25.07 17.07
N PHE A 680 -6.42 24.38 17.67
CA PHE A 680 -5.88 23.11 17.22
C PHE A 680 -5.72 22.15 18.39
N PHE A 681 -5.92 20.86 18.14
CA PHE A 681 -5.55 19.82 19.07
C PHE A 681 -4.02 19.79 19.25
N ARG A 682 -3.55 19.26 20.39
CA ARG A 682 -2.11 19.10 20.69
C ARG A 682 -1.63 17.68 20.42
N SER A 683 -2.56 16.74 20.34
CA SER A 683 -2.35 15.30 20.10
C SER A 683 -2.78 14.85 18.69
N ASP A 684 -3.41 15.70 17.91
CA ASP A 684 -4.02 15.39 16.61
C ASP A 684 -3.62 16.40 15.53
N HIS A 685 -3.71 16.03 14.25
CA HIS A 685 -3.32 16.89 13.13
C HIS A 685 -4.41 17.90 12.72
N HIS A 686 -5.64 17.78 13.24
CA HIS A 686 -6.74 18.67 12.90
C HIS A 686 -6.81 19.94 13.77
N TRP A 687 -7.49 20.95 13.22
CA TRP A 687 -8.10 22.00 14.02
C TRP A 687 -9.21 21.49 14.96
N THR A 688 -9.55 22.27 15.98
CA THR A 688 -10.77 22.06 16.77
C THR A 688 -12.00 22.59 16.04
N GLN A 689 -13.21 22.29 16.54
CA GLN A 689 -14.44 22.88 15.99
C GLN A 689 -14.42 24.43 16.08
N LEU A 690 -13.73 24.98 17.09
CA LEU A 690 -13.49 26.43 17.25
C LEU A 690 -12.51 26.98 16.20
N GLY A 691 -11.44 26.24 15.86
CA GLY A 691 -10.58 26.58 14.73
C GLY A 691 -11.36 26.61 13.40
N ALA A 692 -12.21 25.60 13.19
CA ALA A 692 -13.08 25.52 12.02
C ALA A 692 -14.14 26.63 11.96
N TYR A 693 -14.66 27.09 13.11
CA TYR A 693 -15.59 28.24 13.20
C TYR A 693 -14.98 29.52 12.64
N TYR A 694 -13.72 29.82 12.94
CA TYR A 694 -13.06 31.01 12.43
C TYR A 694 -12.82 30.96 10.91
N ALA A 695 -12.60 29.78 10.34
CA ALA A 695 -12.59 29.60 8.88
C ALA A 695 -13.99 29.65 8.26
N ALA A 696 -15.01 29.10 8.91
CA ALA A 696 -16.41 29.24 8.47
C ALA A 696 -16.83 30.73 8.45
N LYS A 697 -16.43 31.51 9.46
CA LYS A 697 -16.65 32.97 9.53
C LYS A 697 -15.91 33.73 8.43
N ALA A 698 -14.71 33.29 8.06
CA ALA A 698 -13.95 33.85 6.93
C ALA A 698 -14.60 33.51 5.57
N PHE A 699 -15.08 32.27 5.39
CA PHE A 699 -15.81 31.83 4.20
C PHE A 699 -17.14 32.57 4.06
N ALA A 700 -17.97 32.62 5.12
CA ALA A 700 -19.27 33.29 5.11
C ALA A 700 -19.17 34.75 4.65
N LYS A 701 -18.18 35.49 5.16
CA LYS A 701 -17.89 36.87 4.73
C LYS A 701 -17.50 36.98 3.25
N GLN A 702 -16.85 35.97 2.68
CA GLN A 702 -16.47 35.91 1.26
C GLN A 702 -17.61 35.37 0.36
N ALA A 703 -18.65 34.79 0.97
CA ALA A 703 -19.75 34.10 0.31
C ALA A 703 -21.12 34.73 0.60
N ASP A 704 -21.13 35.99 1.07
CA ASP A 704 -22.28 36.85 1.33
C ASP A 704 -23.30 36.31 2.36
N PHE A 705 -22.80 35.73 3.46
CA PHE A 705 -23.63 35.42 4.65
C PHE A 705 -22.86 35.63 5.97
N ALA A 706 -23.55 35.44 7.10
CA ALA A 706 -22.97 35.58 8.44
C ALA A 706 -23.23 34.32 9.27
N ILE A 707 -22.18 33.78 9.91
CA ILE A 707 -22.30 32.72 10.91
C ILE A 707 -22.82 33.33 12.21
N ARG A 708 -23.80 32.67 12.86
CA ARG A 708 -24.24 32.95 14.24
C ARG A 708 -23.05 33.00 15.21
N PRO A 709 -23.04 33.90 16.21
CA PRO A 709 -22.02 33.91 17.24
C PRO A 709 -22.05 32.63 18.09
N LEU A 710 -20.91 32.27 18.69
CA LEU A 710 -20.77 31.07 19.55
C LEU A 710 -21.72 31.06 20.75
N SER A 711 -22.22 32.22 21.18
CA SER A 711 -23.25 32.38 22.22
C SER A 711 -24.57 31.66 21.91
N ASP A 712 -24.84 31.42 20.64
CA ASP A 712 -26.09 30.82 20.17
C ASP A 712 -26.04 29.27 20.21
N TYR A 713 -24.89 28.71 20.61
CA TYR A 713 -24.62 27.27 20.63
C TYR A 713 -24.40 26.78 22.06
N GLN A 714 -24.92 25.60 22.36
CA GLN A 714 -24.59 24.86 23.56
C GLN A 714 -23.19 24.25 23.41
N LEU A 715 -22.27 24.61 24.30
CA LEU A 715 -20.96 23.98 24.40
C LEU A 715 -21.05 22.74 25.28
N SER A 716 -20.68 21.60 24.71
CA SER A 716 -20.42 20.35 25.43
C SER A 716 -19.02 19.83 25.10
N SER A 717 -18.51 18.85 25.85
CA SER A 717 -17.13 18.39 25.68
C SER A 717 -16.95 16.90 25.97
N LYS A 718 -16.10 16.24 25.19
CA LYS A 718 -15.69 14.84 25.37
C LYS A 718 -14.20 14.82 25.74
N LYS A 719 -13.87 14.31 26.93
CA LYS A 719 -12.50 14.37 27.50
C LYS A 719 -11.67 13.15 27.14
N GLY A 720 -10.34 13.30 27.18
CA GLY A 720 -9.41 12.18 27.03
C GLY A 720 -9.07 11.84 25.58
N PHE A 721 -9.20 12.80 24.66
CA PHE A 721 -8.82 12.62 23.27
C PHE A 721 -7.29 12.57 23.14
N LEU A 722 -6.80 11.49 22.54
CA LEU A 722 -5.41 11.31 22.15
C LEU A 722 -5.39 10.97 20.67
N GLY A 723 -5.07 11.97 19.86
CA GLY A 723 -5.24 11.91 18.41
C GLY A 723 -4.11 11.23 17.63
N TYR A 724 -4.18 11.45 16.32
CA TYR A 724 -3.32 10.87 15.31
C TYR A 724 -1.82 11.09 15.57
N LEU A 725 -1.41 12.32 15.88
CA LEU A 725 0.00 12.67 16.06
C LEU A 725 0.58 12.05 17.32
N TYR A 726 -0.21 11.95 18.40
CA TYR A 726 0.16 11.17 19.58
C TYR A 726 0.27 9.67 19.27
N GLY A 727 -0.62 9.14 18.44
CA GLY A 727 -0.51 7.77 17.90
C GLY A 727 0.80 7.52 17.14
N ARG A 728 1.31 8.53 16.40
CA ARG A 728 2.61 8.45 15.70
C ARG A 728 3.82 8.65 16.62
N LYS A 729 3.76 9.59 17.57
CA LYS A 729 4.86 9.90 18.49
C LYS A 729 4.32 10.17 19.90
N LYS A 730 4.16 9.09 20.68
CA LYS A 730 3.73 9.18 22.09
C LYS A 730 4.72 10.03 22.90
N THR A 731 4.26 11.15 23.46
CA THR A 731 5.02 11.96 24.43
C THR A 731 4.37 11.89 25.81
N LYS A 732 5.18 11.88 26.87
CA LYS A 732 4.68 11.78 28.24
C LYS A 732 3.70 12.93 28.58
N ALA A 733 4.05 14.17 28.25
CA ALA A 733 3.26 15.33 28.62
C ALA A 733 1.89 15.40 27.92
N VAL A 734 1.78 14.95 26.66
CA VAL A 734 0.50 14.82 25.96
C VAL A 734 -0.31 13.62 26.50
N ALA A 735 0.35 12.55 26.94
CA ALA A 735 -0.33 11.42 27.59
C ALA A 735 -0.94 11.81 28.95
N GLU A 736 -0.21 12.60 29.76
CA GLU A 736 -0.66 13.09 31.07
C GLU A 736 -1.69 14.22 30.93
N ASN A 737 -1.67 14.96 29.82
CA ASN A 737 -2.59 16.05 29.52
C ASN A 737 -3.25 15.80 28.14
N PRO A 738 -4.19 14.84 28.02
CA PRO A 738 -4.91 14.58 26.78
C PRO A 738 -5.81 15.77 26.40
N ASP A 739 -6.24 15.81 25.15
CA ASP A 739 -7.12 16.84 24.63
C ASP A 739 -8.60 16.62 24.99
N ASN A 740 -9.42 17.64 24.76
CA ASN A 740 -10.87 17.57 24.86
C ASN A 740 -11.48 17.92 23.49
N VAL A 741 -12.40 17.09 23.00
CA VAL A 741 -13.21 17.44 21.81
C VAL A 741 -14.39 18.28 22.28
N GLU A 742 -14.30 19.59 22.05
CA GLU A 742 -15.40 20.53 22.23
C GLU A 742 -16.42 20.38 21.10
N LEU A 743 -17.70 20.34 21.46
CA LEU A 743 -18.84 20.20 20.57
C LEU A 743 -19.81 21.36 20.78
N TYR A 744 -19.88 22.25 19.81
CA TYR A 744 -20.84 23.35 19.73
C TYR A 744 -22.07 22.87 18.95
N THR A 745 -23.19 22.65 19.64
CA THR A 745 -24.46 22.21 19.06
C THR A 745 -25.52 23.30 19.18
N TYR A 746 -26.47 23.35 18.23
CA TYR A 746 -27.57 24.32 18.28
C TYR A 746 -28.84 23.67 18.87
N THR A 747 -29.64 24.43 19.62
CA THR A 747 -30.91 23.94 20.19
C THR A 747 -31.99 23.81 19.12
N GLY A 748 -32.28 22.58 18.71
CA GLY A 748 -33.31 22.27 17.71
C GLY A 748 -33.17 20.84 17.19
N GLU A 749 -33.66 20.60 15.97
CA GLU A 749 -33.43 19.34 15.25
C GLU A 749 -31.95 19.23 14.85
N GLU A 750 -31.29 18.13 15.23
CA GLU A 750 -29.88 17.88 14.95
C GLU A 750 -29.72 17.54 13.44
N PRO A 751 -29.00 18.36 12.64
CA PRO A 751 -28.95 18.17 11.19
C PRO A 751 -28.34 16.82 10.83
N GLN A 752 -28.99 16.09 9.92
CA GLN A 752 -28.56 14.76 9.47
C GLN A 752 -27.93 14.80 8.08
N ILE A 753 -26.88 13.99 7.89
CA ILE A 753 -26.17 13.80 6.62
C ILE A 753 -26.34 12.34 6.16
N VAL A 754 -26.49 12.13 4.86
CA VAL A 754 -26.44 10.81 4.22
C VAL A 754 -25.05 10.61 3.64
N ASN A 755 -24.29 9.67 4.17
CA ASN A 755 -23.03 9.25 3.56
C ASN A 755 -23.29 8.10 2.60
N TYR A 756 -22.47 8.01 1.55
CA TYR A 756 -22.47 6.93 0.58
C TYR A 756 -21.13 6.22 0.62
N SER A 757 -21.16 4.90 0.78
CA SER A 757 -19.99 4.02 0.79
C SER A 757 -20.04 3.11 -0.42
N TYR A 758 -18.89 2.88 -1.06
CA TYR A 758 -18.76 1.73 -1.94
C TYR A 758 -18.67 0.48 -1.07
N GLN A 759 -19.40 -0.57 -1.44
CA GLN A 759 -19.20 -1.91 -0.89
C GLN A 759 -18.26 -2.69 -1.79
N GLU A 760 -17.86 -3.86 -1.32
CA GLU A 760 -16.78 -4.64 -1.92
C GLU A 760 -17.27 -5.44 -3.15
N ASP A 761 -18.59 -5.69 -3.24
CA ASP A 761 -19.32 -6.08 -4.45
C ASP A 761 -19.46 -4.95 -5.50
N GLY A 762 -19.03 -3.72 -5.16
CA GLY A 762 -19.14 -2.53 -6.00
C GLY A 762 -20.45 -1.76 -5.92
N THR A 763 -21.43 -2.20 -5.10
CA THR A 763 -22.66 -1.44 -4.85
C THR A 763 -22.39 -0.17 -4.04
N ILE A 764 -23.39 0.72 -3.99
CA ILE A 764 -23.34 1.95 -3.21
C ILE A 764 -24.39 1.87 -2.11
N THR A 765 -23.97 1.58 -0.88
CA THR A 765 -24.84 1.71 0.29
C THR A 765 -24.89 3.17 0.76
N SER A 766 -25.95 3.53 1.49
CA SER A 766 -26.06 4.85 2.10
C SER A 766 -26.52 4.78 3.55
N ALA A 767 -25.76 5.40 4.45
CA ALA A 767 -26.06 5.46 5.87
C ALA A 767 -26.38 6.90 6.29
N ARG A 768 -27.44 7.11 7.07
CA ARG A 768 -27.79 8.42 7.63
C ARG A 768 -27.32 8.54 9.08
N GLN A 769 -26.72 9.68 9.41
CA GLN A 769 -26.23 10.00 10.75
C GLN A 769 -26.39 11.49 11.06
N PHE A 770 -26.12 11.90 12.30
CA PHE A 770 -26.02 13.31 12.65
C PHE A 770 -24.70 13.93 12.17
N VAL A 771 -24.75 15.21 11.76
CA VAL A 771 -23.59 16.01 11.34
C VAL A 771 -22.60 16.23 12.50
N ILE A 772 -23.10 16.27 13.74
CA ILE A 772 -22.31 16.12 14.97
C ILE A 772 -22.92 14.99 15.79
N ASN A 773 -22.17 13.92 16.07
CA ASN A 773 -22.62 12.82 16.94
C ASN A 773 -22.44 13.17 18.42
N ALA A 774 -23.15 14.19 18.91
CA ALA A 774 -23.02 14.67 20.29
C ALA A 774 -23.39 13.63 21.36
N LYS A 775 -24.16 12.60 20.99
CA LYS A 775 -24.60 11.50 21.86
C LYS A 775 -23.55 10.39 22.02
N GLY A 776 -22.55 10.31 21.14
CA GLY A 776 -21.44 9.36 21.25
C GLY A 776 -20.63 9.50 22.55
N SER A 777 -20.19 8.38 23.13
CA SER A 777 -19.43 8.36 24.39
C SER A 777 -17.94 8.65 24.20
N ALA A 778 -17.34 8.17 23.12
CA ALA A 778 -15.90 8.28 22.85
C ALA A 778 -15.48 9.70 22.40
N ALA A 779 -14.37 10.20 22.93
CA ALA A 779 -13.75 11.45 22.51
C ALA A 779 -12.83 11.21 21.29
N ASN A 780 -13.29 11.57 20.08
CA ASN A 780 -12.50 11.48 18.86
C ASN A 780 -13.00 12.44 17.76
N TYR A 781 -12.19 12.69 16.74
CA TYR A 781 -12.54 13.63 15.66
C TYR A 781 -13.68 13.14 14.74
N ARG A 782 -13.99 11.83 14.71
CA ARG A 782 -15.14 11.26 13.96
C ARG A 782 -16.50 11.63 14.56
N LEU A 783 -16.53 12.31 15.70
CA LEU A 783 -17.73 12.98 16.21
C LEU A 783 -18.29 14.02 15.21
N PHE A 784 -17.46 14.55 14.30
CA PHE A 784 -17.89 15.37 13.17
C PHE A 784 -17.99 14.52 11.90
N LEU A 785 -19.16 14.52 11.25
CA LEU A 785 -19.47 13.76 10.03
C LEU A 785 -19.15 12.26 10.04
N GLY A 786 -18.89 11.61 11.18
CA GLY A 786 -18.64 10.16 11.25
C GLY A 786 -17.32 9.67 10.64
N GLY A 787 -16.61 10.49 9.86
CA GLY A 787 -15.37 10.15 9.17
C GLY A 787 -15.29 10.70 7.74
N ASP A 788 -14.43 10.09 6.93
CA ASP A 788 -14.28 10.38 5.51
C ASP A 788 -15.00 9.33 4.67
N PHE A 789 -15.79 9.80 3.69
CA PHE A 789 -16.64 8.97 2.83
C PHE A 789 -16.47 9.42 1.38
N PRO A 790 -16.59 8.52 0.38
CA PRO A 790 -16.53 8.87 -1.04
C PRO A 790 -17.44 10.05 -1.41
N LEU A 791 -18.69 10.00 -0.96
CA LEU A 791 -19.70 11.02 -1.17
C LEU A 791 -20.52 11.15 0.11
N ALA A 792 -20.83 12.37 0.55
CA ALA A 792 -21.81 12.60 1.60
C ALA A 792 -22.66 13.83 1.28
N ILE A 793 -23.97 13.73 1.44
CA ILE A 793 -24.94 14.76 1.08
C ILE A 793 -25.76 15.14 2.31
N TYR A 794 -25.56 16.38 2.78
CA TYR A 794 -26.49 17.06 3.67
C TYR A 794 -27.57 17.73 2.83
N SER A 795 -28.84 17.66 3.25
CA SER A 795 -29.92 18.46 2.69
C SER A 795 -30.74 19.04 3.83
N ALA A 796 -31.05 20.33 3.76
CA ALA A 796 -31.92 21.00 4.72
C ALA A 796 -33.36 20.51 4.53
N GLU A 797 -34.09 20.29 5.63
CA GLU A 797 -35.48 19.81 5.58
C GLU A 797 -36.45 20.79 4.90
N LYS A 798 -36.06 22.07 4.85
CA LYS A 798 -36.76 23.17 4.21
C LYS A 798 -35.73 24.00 3.44
N PRO A 799 -36.01 24.44 2.19
CA PRO A 799 -35.17 25.37 1.45
C PRO A 799 -34.83 26.62 2.28
N VAL A 800 -33.55 27.01 2.28
CA VAL A 800 -33.01 28.13 3.08
C VAL A 800 -32.84 29.36 2.19
N ASN A 801 -32.21 29.19 1.03
CA ASN A 801 -31.86 30.25 0.08
C ASN A 801 -31.62 29.77 -1.36
N GLY A 802 -31.83 28.48 -1.67
CA GLY A 802 -31.63 27.89 -2.99
C GLY A 802 -30.17 27.56 -3.34
N ARG A 803 -29.21 27.75 -2.42
CA ARG A 803 -27.80 27.46 -2.67
C ARG A 803 -27.47 25.99 -2.42
N CYS A 804 -26.67 25.41 -3.32
CA CYS A 804 -26.03 24.13 -3.10
C CYS A 804 -24.50 24.26 -3.19
N LEU A 805 -23.82 23.84 -2.11
CA LEU A 805 -22.37 23.89 -1.97
C LEU A 805 -21.76 22.50 -2.23
N MET A 806 -20.90 22.38 -3.23
CA MET A 806 -20.01 21.23 -3.39
C MET A 806 -18.66 21.52 -2.73
N ILE A 807 -18.14 20.57 -1.95
CA ILE A 807 -16.81 20.65 -1.33
C ILE A 807 -15.97 19.45 -1.77
N VAL A 808 -14.85 19.70 -2.46
CA VAL A 808 -13.76 18.72 -2.60
C VAL A 808 -12.87 18.86 -1.38
N LYS A 809 -12.74 17.79 -0.59
CA LYS A 809 -12.28 17.88 0.79
C LYS A 809 -11.23 16.86 1.21
N ASP A 810 -10.35 17.28 2.11
CA ASP A 810 -9.77 16.38 3.11
C ASP A 810 -10.52 16.47 4.46
N SER A 811 -10.04 15.71 5.45
CA SER A 811 -10.65 15.54 6.76
C SER A 811 -10.80 16.84 7.58
N TYR A 812 -10.09 17.94 7.27
CA TYR A 812 -10.35 19.23 7.91
C TYR A 812 -11.80 19.71 7.71
N SER A 813 -12.42 19.40 6.57
CA SER A 813 -13.81 19.79 6.31
C SER A 813 -14.82 19.21 7.30
N ASN A 814 -14.47 18.12 8.00
CA ASN A 814 -15.42 17.44 8.88
C ASN A 814 -15.88 18.35 10.04
N ALA A 815 -14.97 19.09 10.67
CA ALA A 815 -15.32 20.10 11.68
C ALA A 815 -15.83 21.43 11.09
N LEU A 816 -15.67 21.67 9.78
CA LEU A 816 -16.14 22.89 9.08
C LEU A 816 -17.63 22.82 8.73
N VAL A 817 -18.07 21.72 8.12
CA VAL A 817 -19.43 21.54 7.59
C VAL A 817 -20.55 21.77 8.64
N PRO A 818 -20.42 21.39 9.92
CA PRO A 818 -21.43 21.70 10.95
C PRO A 818 -21.74 23.19 11.11
N TRP A 819 -20.80 24.08 10.77
CA TRP A 819 -21.03 25.53 10.77
C TRP A 819 -21.75 26.03 9.51
N LEU A 820 -21.78 25.24 8.44
CA LEU A 820 -22.31 25.64 7.13
C LEU A 820 -23.74 25.15 6.89
N THR A 821 -24.18 24.06 7.53
CA THR A 821 -25.53 23.49 7.36
C THR A 821 -26.68 24.48 7.53
N PRO A 822 -26.65 25.52 8.41
CA PRO A 822 -27.76 26.47 8.53
C PRO A 822 -27.90 27.46 7.36
N TYR A 823 -27.00 27.43 6.36
CA TYR A 823 -26.88 28.47 5.33
C TYR A 823 -26.92 27.96 3.88
N PHE A 824 -27.15 26.66 3.67
CA PHE A 824 -27.23 26.02 2.36
C PHE A 824 -28.37 24.99 2.33
N ASP A 825 -29.16 24.97 1.26
CA ASP A 825 -30.23 23.99 1.04
C ASP A 825 -29.66 22.56 0.93
N LYS A 826 -28.44 22.43 0.40
CA LYS A 826 -27.72 21.17 0.25
C LYS A 826 -26.20 21.39 0.29
N ILE A 827 -25.48 20.50 0.96
CA ILE A 827 -24.02 20.45 0.93
C ILE A 827 -23.58 19.06 0.46
N VAL A 828 -22.78 19.01 -0.61
CA VAL A 828 -22.29 17.80 -1.28
C VAL A 828 -20.78 17.69 -1.04
N LEU A 829 -20.36 16.67 -0.29
CA LEU A 829 -18.96 16.45 0.07
C LEU A 829 -18.38 15.34 -0.80
N VAL A 830 -17.23 15.60 -1.41
CA VAL A 830 -16.51 14.66 -2.28
C VAL A 830 -15.09 14.49 -1.74
N ASP A 831 -14.74 13.27 -1.35
CA ASP A 831 -13.38 12.97 -0.88
C ASP A 831 -12.56 12.30 -2.00
N PRO A 832 -11.50 12.95 -2.53
CA PRO A 832 -10.79 12.45 -3.71
C PRO A 832 -10.04 11.14 -3.44
N ARG A 833 -9.77 10.80 -2.17
CA ARG A 833 -9.17 9.51 -1.77
C ARG A 833 -10.10 8.33 -2.05
N HIS A 834 -11.41 8.55 -1.96
CA HIS A 834 -12.40 7.48 -1.98
C HIS A 834 -13.36 7.57 -3.18
N TYR A 835 -13.68 8.78 -3.67
CA TYR A 835 -14.65 9.00 -4.73
C TYR A 835 -14.18 8.51 -6.12
N ARG A 836 -14.98 7.63 -6.73
CA ARG A 836 -14.71 7.03 -8.06
C ARG A 836 -15.58 7.61 -9.18
N GLY A 837 -16.54 8.49 -8.87
CA GLY A 837 -17.48 9.05 -9.85
C GLY A 837 -16.98 10.28 -10.62
N ASN A 838 -17.80 10.79 -11.54
CA ASN A 838 -17.55 12.03 -12.27
C ASN A 838 -18.11 13.24 -11.51
N ILE A 839 -17.21 14.11 -11.04
CA ILE A 839 -17.58 15.30 -10.25
C ILE A 839 -18.42 16.33 -11.01
N TYR A 840 -18.22 16.49 -12.33
CA TYR A 840 -18.94 17.48 -13.13
C TYR A 840 -20.36 17.00 -13.48
N HIS A 841 -20.52 15.69 -13.67
CA HIS A 841 -21.84 15.06 -13.76
C HIS A 841 -22.61 15.24 -12.44
N LEU A 842 -21.98 14.90 -11.30
CA LEU A 842 -22.56 15.12 -9.97
C LEU A 842 -22.90 16.60 -9.73
N ALA A 843 -22.05 17.53 -10.17
CA ALA A 843 -22.29 18.96 -10.01
C ALA A 843 -23.52 19.46 -10.79
N ARG A 844 -23.81 18.86 -11.96
CA ARG A 844 -25.05 19.13 -12.72
C ARG A 844 -26.26 18.47 -12.09
N GLN A 845 -26.14 17.22 -11.64
CA GLN A 845 -27.21 16.47 -10.97
C GLN A 845 -27.70 17.20 -9.72
N GLU A 846 -26.77 17.60 -8.84
CA GLU A 846 -27.07 18.23 -7.56
C GLU A 846 -27.34 19.74 -7.66
N LYS A 847 -27.22 20.33 -8.86
CA LYS A 847 -27.46 21.76 -9.17
C LYS A 847 -26.62 22.71 -8.32
N ILE A 848 -25.31 22.47 -8.30
CA ILE A 848 -24.33 23.22 -7.51
C ILE A 848 -24.32 24.71 -7.90
N THR A 849 -24.39 25.59 -6.91
CA THR A 849 -24.26 27.06 -7.06
C THR A 849 -22.91 27.57 -6.56
N ASP A 850 -22.28 26.83 -5.65
CA ASP A 850 -21.05 27.19 -4.96
C ASP A 850 -20.12 25.97 -4.94
N PHE A 851 -18.87 26.12 -5.37
CA PHE A 851 -17.85 25.06 -5.36
C PHE A 851 -16.66 25.50 -4.53
N MET A 852 -16.19 24.64 -3.62
CA MET A 852 -15.06 24.93 -2.74
C MET A 852 -14.06 23.76 -2.72
N VAL A 853 -12.77 24.06 -2.86
CA VAL A 853 -11.71 23.13 -2.47
C VAL A 853 -11.28 23.48 -1.04
N VAL A 854 -11.33 22.52 -0.12
CA VAL A 854 -10.88 22.69 1.27
C VAL A 854 -9.74 21.71 1.55
N ASN A 855 -8.56 22.26 1.85
CA ASN A 855 -7.41 21.47 2.26
C ASN A 855 -6.64 22.15 3.40
N TYR A 856 -5.92 21.36 4.20
CA TYR A 856 -4.85 21.91 5.04
C TYR A 856 -3.55 22.03 4.26
N ILE A 857 -2.71 23.01 4.62
CA ILE A 857 -1.62 23.51 3.75
C ILE A 857 -0.57 22.45 3.40
N ILE A 858 -0.38 21.41 4.21
CA ILE A 858 0.57 20.33 3.90
C ILE A 858 0.11 19.51 2.68
N VAL A 859 -1.18 19.49 2.33
CA VAL A 859 -1.67 18.79 1.14
C VAL A 859 -1.08 19.35 -0.17
N SER A 860 -0.68 20.63 -0.23
CA SER A 860 0.04 21.16 -1.41
C SER A 860 1.45 20.61 -1.58
N GLU A 861 1.93 19.79 -0.63
CA GLU A 861 3.21 19.07 -0.66
C GLU A 861 3.05 17.54 -0.83
N LEU A 862 1.82 17.02 -0.78
CA LEU A 862 1.54 15.59 -0.84
C LEU A 862 1.19 15.15 -2.27
N GLU A 863 2.22 14.73 -3.02
CA GLU A 863 2.12 14.31 -4.44
C GLU A 863 1.00 13.28 -4.68
N GLY A 864 0.82 12.31 -3.78
CA GLY A 864 -0.29 11.34 -3.86
C GLY A 864 -1.68 11.98 -3.77
N TYR A 865 -1.86 13.02 -2.94
CA TYR A 865 -3.15 13.75 -2.88
C TYR A 865 -3.33 14.70 -4.08
N ILE A 866 -2.24 15.34 -4.53
CA ILE A 866 -2.24 16.16 -5.75
C ILE A 866 -2.65 15.31 -6.96
N ALA A 867 -2.16 14.07 -7.07
CA ALA A 867 -2.56 13.11 -8.10
C ALA A 867 -4.06 12.76 -8.03
N LEU A 868 -4.64 12.62 -6.83
CA LEU A 868 -6.07 12.36 -6.64
C LEU A 868 -6.93 13.58 -7.03
N LEU A 869 -6.49 14.80 -6.70
CA LEU A 869 -7.12 16.03 -7.23
C LEU A 869 -7.02 16.11 -8.75
N HIS A 870 -5.86 15.76 -9.33
CA HIS A 870 -5.66 15.71 -10.77
C HIS A 870 -6.59 14.69 -11.44
N ARG A 871 -6.74 13.47 -10.90
CA ARG A 871 -7.70 12.46 -11.40
C ARG A 871 -9.11 13.04 -11.43
N LEU A 872 -9.54 13.63 -10.32
CA LEU A 872 -10.88 14.16 -10.14
C LEU A 872 -11.18 15.38 -11.04
N GLY A 873 -10.21 16.29 -11.21
CA GLY A 873 -10.31 17.45 -12.11
C GLY A 873 -10.13 17.10 -13.60
N SER A 874 -9.48 15.97 -13.90
CA SER A 874 -9.25 15.54 -15.29
C SER A 874 -10.47 14.87 -15.93
N ALA A 875 -11.47 14.43 -15.14
CA ALA A 875 -12.75 13.90 -15.65
C ALA A 875 -13.39 14.80 -16.72
N MET A 876 -14.00 14.21 -17.75
CA MET A 876 -14.71 14.97 -18.79
C MET A 876 -16.00 15.60 -18.21
N PRO A 877 -16.33 16.86 -18.56
CA PRO A 877 -17.43 17.59 -17.92
C PRO A 877 -18.81 16.96 -18.11
#